data_AF-A0A8J5XE82-F1
#
_entry.id   AF-A0A8J5XE82-F1
#
_cell.length_a   1.000
_cell.length_b   1.000
_cell.length_c   1.000
_cell.angle_alpha   90.00
_cell.angle_beta   90.00
_cell.angle_gamma   90.00
#
_symmetry.space_group_name_H-M   'P 1'
#
loop_
_entity.id
_entity.type
_entity.pdbx_description
1 polymer ?
#
loop_
_entity_poly.entity_id
_entity_poly.type
_entity_poly.pdbx_seq_one_letter_code
_entity_poly.pdbx_strand_id
1 'polypeptide(L)'
;MRAIRSLAPAPTPAPAVFVVRGALRGILSRRHSSSSTIVAAPTPTATRLLINGRWEDALDGKVFANLDPRTGEKICDVAEGSARDIDRAVTAARSAFDTGAWPRMSGRARGRVLYRFASLLEEHAEELALLETLDNGKPLSYARAADVPLAIDHFRYYAGWADKVHGKTIPVDGDFFAYTLHEPVGVVGAIIPWNFPLLMAAWKLAPALATGNAVVLKVAEQTPLTALRAAELALEAGLPPGVLNVVPGFGETAGAALAAHADVDKVAFTGSTEVGKLVMRAATGNLKRVSLELGGKSPAIVCEDADVDAAVEQTHFALFFNHGQCCCAGSRLFVHAKIYDEFVERAVERTRQARLGDPFDPATTQGPQVSEEQMHKILSYVTLGVEEGATLRTGGARHGERGFYVQPTVFSDVRDGMAIATDEIFGPVLCILKYESDEEVIRRANASPYGLAAGVWTRSLDRANMLARGLRTGTVWINCFNEFDAALPFGGFKQSGIGRDKGEYALAQYTETKCEALFCLDLRCNLHSAESAELLREAWAHHVGELLLPGAAGDRGCDPIQLQNETGSHTLSVHAQRLKSEADARLLRNRLERLKQEELKALKKIAETRRRAEEIMELKLRNESRMMEKRGHLVEQQRQMEEARHRAYLQKVSRHGATEQSRSKVFQSKRDMADQTRQERSDLECRAAHLRDRDSRRAKHIFSTIKEHQIQVTYSKMQERMVHEERLQAETQRKMALEEAKRRDAEQLVHDMEASEAILIERLRRTQEAQKLAYEELEQALSAISPRDAALREMQREPFYSPSLLMPPKASSLPVTPRSPRPLHMYSGPLVAAPPKPATAKGASR
;
A
#
# COMPACT_ATOMS: atom_id res chain seq x y z
N MET A 1 -6.24 19.26 -72.24
CA MET A 1 -6.96 19.43 -70.96
C MET A 1 -5.95 19.61 -69.84
N ARG A 2 -6.15 20.65 -69.03
CA ARG A 2 -5.28 21.13 -67.96
C ARG A 2 -5.25 20.19 -66.75
N ALA A 3 -4.11 20.25 -66.05
CA ALA A 3 -3.90 19.99 -64.61
C ALA A 3 -4.24 18.59 -64.05
N ILE A 4 -3.20 17.85 -63.64
CA ILE A 4 -2.99 17.31 -62.28
C ILE A 4 -1.58 16.67 -62.29
N ARG A 5 -0.61 17.42 -61.74
CA ARG A 5 0.68 16.94 -61.24
C ARG A 5 0.72 17.35 -59.77
N SER A 6 0.33 16.45 -58.87
CA SER A 6 0.71 16.45 -57.45
C SER A 6 0.03 15.23 -56.81
N LEU A 7 0.83 14.32 -56.26
CA LEU A 7 0.56 13.42 -55.12
C LEU A 7 1.54 12.24 -55.20
N ALA A 8 2.79 12.49 -54.81
CA ALA A 8 3.66 11.45 -54.29
C ALA A 8 3.39 11.32 -52.78
N PRO A 9 3.25 10.12 -52.21
CA PRO A 9 3.13 9.97 -50.76
C PRO A 9 4.49 10.29 -50.10
N ALA A 10 4.47 11.19 -49.14
CA ALA A 10 5.62 11.52 -48.29
C ALA A 10 6.08 10.27 -47.50
N PRO A 11 7.39 10.12 -47.22
CA PRO A 11 7.88 9.03 -46.38
C PRO A 11 7.30 9.19 -44.97
N THR A 12 6.69 8.12 -44.47
CA THR A 12 6.19 7.98 -43.11
C THR A 12 7.34 8.10 -42.10
N PRO A 13 7.28 8.98 -41.09
CA PRO A 13 8.26 8.99 -40.02
C PRO A 13 8.09 7.72 -39.16
N ALA A 14 9.21 7.07 -38.84
CA ALA A 14 9.29 5.92 -37.95
C ALA A 14 8.70 6.26 -36.55
N PRO A 15 8.13 5.28 -35.83
CA PRO A 15 7.52 5.53 -34.53
C PRO A 15 8.59 5.97 -33.53
N ALA A 16 8.38 7.15 -32.95
CA ALA A 16 9.20 7.68 -31.88
C ALA A 16 9.05 6.81 -30.63
N VAL A 17 10.17 6.24 -30.18
CA VAL A 17 10.29 5.60 -28.88
C VAL A 17 10.10 6.69 -27.81
N PHE A 18 9.06 6.53 -26.99
CA PHE A 18 8.78 7.37 -25.82
C PHE A 18 9.86 7.14 -24.75
N VAL A 19 11.01 7.78 -24.93
CA VAL A 19 12.02 8.02 -23.88
C VAL A 19 11.66 9.33 -23.19
N VAL A 20 12.03 9.49 -21.92
CA VAL A 20 11.81 10.62 -20.98
C VAL A 20 12.43 11.95 -21.47
N ARG A 21 12.19 12.33 -22.73
CA ARG A 21 12.40 13.67 -23.29
C ARG A 21 11.25 14.61 -22.95
N GLY A 22 10.09 14.08 -22.55
CA GLY A 22 8.89 14.86 -22.25
C GLY A 22 8.99 15.74 -21.00
N ALA A 23 9.71 15.29 -19.96
CA ALA A 23 9.80 16.03 -18.69
C ALA A 23 10.73 17.26 -18.76
N LEU A 24 11.76 17.24 -19.62
CA LEU A 24 12.73 18.34 -19.71
C LEU A 24 12.39 19.42 -20.75
N ARG A 25 11.50 19.16 -21.73
CA ARG A 25 11.08 20.17 -22.73
C ARG A 25 9.75 20.85 -22.45
N GLY A 26 8.86 20.26 -21.64
CA GLY A 26 7.52 20.80 -21.37
C GLY A 26 7.47 22.05 -20.49
N ILE A 27 8.57 22.43 -19.83
CA ILE A 27 8.62 23.54 -18.87
C ILE A 27 9.31 24.80 -19.45
N LEU A 28 9.91 24.71 -20.65
CA LEU A 28 10.63 25.84 -21.27
C LEU A 28 9.74 26.82 -22.08
N SER A 29 8.41 26.70 -22.02
CA SER A 29 7.49 27.62 -22.72
C SER A 29 6.76 28.63 -21.80
N ARG A 30 7.01 28.64 -20.49
CA ARG A 30 6.56 29.77 -19.65
C ARG A 30 7.72 30.73 -19.50
N ARG A 31 7.71 31.81 -20.30
CA ARG A 31 8.55 33.00 -20.10
C ARG A 31 8.34 33.52 -18.68
N HIS A 32 9.13 33.04 -17.73
CA HIS A 32 9.38 33.74 -16.48
C HIS A 32 10.47 34.75 -16.78
N SER A 33 10.20 36.00 -16.42
CA SER A 33 11.17 37.09 -16.49
C SER A 33 12.47 36.67 -15.81
N SER A 34 13.58 36.84 -16.52
CA SER A 34 14.93 36.68 -15.99
C SER A 34 15.20 37.73 -14.91
N SER A 35 14.87 37.42 -13.66
CA SER A 35 15.61 37.93 -12.52
C SER A 35 16.31 36.74 -11.87
N SER A 36 17.65 36.77 -11.85
CA SER A 36 18.49 35.85 -11.07
C SER A 36 18.28 36.15 -9.58
N THR A 37 17.10 35.79 -9.08
CA THR A 37 16.79 35.91 -7.66
C THR A 37 17.41 34.69 -7.00
N ILE A 38 18.50 34.90 -6.25
CA ILE A 38 19.05 33.89 -5.36
C ILE A 38 17.89 33.41 -4.48
N VAL A 39 17.47 32.16 -4.64
CA VAL A 39 16.42 31.60 -3.80
C VAL A 39 17.02 31.44 -2.41
N ALA A 40 16.49 32.19 -1.43
CA ALA A 40 16.95 32.07 -0.06
C ALA A 40 16.71 30.64 0.44
N ALA A 41 17.73 30.04 1.05
CA ALA A 41 17.63 28.70 1.61
C ALA A 41 16.53 28.67 2.68
N PRO A 42 15.68 27.62 2.72
CA PRO A 42 14.63 27.50 3.72
C PRO A 42 15.25 27.38 5.12
N THR A 43 14.63 27.99 6.13
CA THR A 43 15.03 27.79 7.52
C THR A 43 14.42 26.50 8.05
N PRO A 44 15.22 25.50 8.48
CA PRO A 44 14.68 24.25 8.98
C PRO A 44 13.89 24.44 10.27
N THR A 45 12.67 23.89 10.33
CA THR A 45 11.77 23.99 11.51
C THR A 45 11.74 22.70 12.33
N ALA A 46 11.97 21.55 11.70
CA ALA A 46 11.93 20.24 12.32
C ALA A 46 13.35 19.70 12.51
N THR A 47 13.88 19.81 13.73
CA THR A 47 15.24 19.37 14.11
C THR A 47 15.28 18.44 15.34
N ARG A 48 14.10 18.10 15.87
CA ARG A 48 13.93 17.25 17.06
C ARG A 48 13.54 15.83 16.68
N LEU A 49 13.54 14.92 17.65
CA LEU A 49 13.03 13.55 17.45
C LEU A 49 11.51 13.60 17.30
N LEU A 50 10.94 12.81 16.41
CA LEU A 50 9.50 12.57 16.39
C LEU A 50 9.20 11.23 17.05
N ILE A 51 8.62 11.24 18.25
CA ILE A 51 8.26 10.02 18.98
C ILE A 51 6.82 10.14 19.46
N ASN A 52 6.00 9.13 19.18
CA ASN A 52 4.60 9.08 19.59
C ASN A 52 3.79 10.35 19.20
N GLY A 53 4.03 10.87 17.99
CA GLY A 53 3.35 12.07 17.50
C GLY A 53 3.78 13.39 18.17
N ARG A 54 4.89 13.40 18.92
CA ARG A 54 5.42 14.58 19.61
C ARG A 54 6.87 14.86 19.22
N TRP A 55 7.19 16.14 19.12
CA TRP A 55 8.55 16.62 18.93
C TRP A 55 9.28 16.67 20.26
N GLU A 56 10.30 15.84 20.42
CA GLU A 56 11.00 15.59 21.67
C GLU A 56 12.51 15.82 21.48
N ASP A 57 13.18 16.34 22.50
CA ASP A 57 14.64 16.36 22.52
C ASP A 57 15.19 14.95 22.78
N ALA A 58 16.46 14.73 22.46
CA ALA A 58 17.17 13.51 22.83
C ALA A 58 17.21 13.38 24.36
N LEU A 59 17.06 12.17 24.90
CA LEU A 59 17.03 11.95 26.35
C LEU A 59 18.28 12.43 27.09
N ASP A 60 19.45 12.34 26.44
CA ASP A 60 20.72 12.81 26.99
C ASP A 60 21.05 14.27 26.62
N GLY A 61 20.11 14.95 25.94
CA GLY A 61 20.23 16.35 25.52
C GLY A 61 21.22 16.61 24.39
N LYS A 62 21.78 15.55 23.77
CA LYS A 62 22.77 15.71 22.72
C LYS A 62 22.14 16.18 21.41
N VAL A 63 22.95 16.92 20.68
CA VAL A 63 22.68 17.38 19.32
C VAL A 63 23.94 17.20 18.49
N PHE A 64 23.78 17.01 17.18
CA PHE A 64 24.87 17.05 16.22
C PHE A 64 24.68 18.20 15.24
N ALA A 65 25.81 18.73 14.73
CA ALA A 65 25.80 19.78 13.73
C ALA A 65 25.48 19.19 12.36
N ASN A 66 24.40 19.66 11.74
CA ASN A 66 24.10 19.35 10.35
C ASN A 66 24.77 20.38 9.44
N LEU A 67 25.52 19.91 8.43
CA LEU A 67 26.44 20.75 7.65
C LEU A 67 25.93 20.97 6.23
N ASP A 68 26.11 22.18 5.71
CA ASP A 68 25.85 22.49 4.31
C ASP A 68 27.03 21.99 3.46
N PRO A 69 26.84 21.01 2.56
CA PRO A 69 27.95 20.44 1.80
C PRO A 69 28.59 21.42 0.80
N ARG A 70 27.92 22.54 0.49
CA ARG A 70 28.43 23.58 -0.42
C ARG A 70 29.51 24.43 0.24
N THR A 71 29.43 24.60 1.55
CA THR A 71 30.31 25.51 2.29
C THR A 71 31.12 24.80 3.37
N GLY A 72 30.62 23.68 3.90
CA GLY A 72 31.10 23.02 5.12
C GLY A 72 30.63 23.70 6.41
N GLU A 73 29.78 24.72 6.31
CA GLU A 73 29.27 25.49 7.45
C GLU A 73 28.02 24.82 8.05
N LYS A 74 27.73 25.09 9.33
CA LYS A 74 26.57 24.52 10.01
C LYS A 74 25.27 25.14 9.50
N ILE A 75 24.32 24.28 9.08
CA ILE A 75 22.93 24.67 8.80
C ILE A 75 22.18 24.88 10.12
N CYS A 76 22.15 23.84 10.96
CA CYS A 76 21.45 23.82 12.25
C CYS A 76 21.99 22.70 13.16
N ASP A 77 21.55 22.69 14.41
CA ASP A 77 21.74 21.56 15.32
C ASP A 77 20.50 20.65 15.29
N VAL A 78 20.72 19.34 15.26
CA VAL A 78 19.67 18.31 15.21
C VAL A 78 19.82 17.37 16.40
N ALA A 79 18.71 16.98 17.03
CA ALA A 79 18.72 16.07 18.16
C ALA A 79 19.39 14.72 17.80
N GLU A 80 20.32 14.28 18.65
CA GLU A 80 21.07 13.04 18.45
C GLU A 80 20.39 11.89 19.19
N GLY A 81 19.61 11.08 18.48
CA GLY A 81 18.96 9.92 19.07
C GLY A 81 19.95 8.90 19.62
N SER A 82 19.77 8.55 20.89
CA SER A 82 20.53 7.49 21.56
C SER A 82 19.82 6.13 21.46
N ALA A 83 20.46 5.06 21.94
CA ALA A 83 19.79 3.77 22.10
C ALA A 83 18.53 3.86 22.98
N ARG A 84 18.52 4.72 24.01
CA ARG A 84 17.35 4.92 24.88
C ARG A 84 16.20 5.63 24.16
N ASP A 85 16.51 6.48 23.18
CA ASP A 85 15.50 7.12 22.35
C ASP A 85 14.92 6.15 21.31
N ILE A 86 15.74 5.22 20.81
CA ILE A 86 15.26 4.09 20.01
C ILE A 86 14.30 3.22 20.83
N ASP A 87 14.62 2.87 22.09
CA ASP A 87 13.73 2.10 22.95
C ASP A 87 12.38 2.80 23.15
N ARG A 88 12.39 4.13 23.36
CA ARG A 88 11.16 4.95 23.45
C ARG A 88 10.35 4.89 22.16
N ALA A 89 11.02 5.04 21.01
CA ALA A 89 10.39 5.00 19.69
C ALA A 89 9.79 3.62 19.39
N VAL A 90 10.51 2.54 19.70
CA VAL A 90 10.03 1.17 19.54
C VAL A 90 8.85 0.88 20.47
N THR A 91 8.90 1.33 21.73
CA THR A 91 7.78 1.21 22.67
C THR A 91 6.53 1.91 22.14
N ALA A 92 6.67 3.12 21.60
CA ALA A 92 5.57 3.86 20.99
C ALA A 92 5.00 3.14 19.75
N ALA A 93 5.88 2.64 18.87
CA ALA A 93 5.49 1.86 17.70
C ALA A 93 4.76 0.57 18.08
N ARG A 94 5.25 -0.15 19.09
CA ARG A 94 4.64 -1.36 19.62
C ARG A 94 3.25 -1.09 20.16
N SER A 95 3.07 -0.04 20.96
CA SER A 95 1.75 0.33 21.47
C SER A 95 0.79 0.72 20.33
N ALA A 96 1.25 1.50 19.35
CA ALA A 96 0.43 1.87 18.20
C ALA A 96 -0.01 0.65 17.37
N PHE A 97 0.85 -0.35 17.24
CA PHE A 97 0.58 -1.60 16.55
C PHE A 97 -0.34 -2.52 17.36
N ASP A 98 0.02 -2.88 18.59
CA ASP A 98 -0.71 -3.88 19.37
C ASP A 98 -2.10 -3.39 19.80
N THR A 99 -2.21 -2.13 20.26
CA THR A 99 -3.45 -1.61 20.88
C THR A 99 -4.06 -0.38 20.19
N GLY A 100 -3.32 0.33 19.34
CA GLY A 100 -3.78 1.57 18.66
C GLY A 100 -4.92 1.38 17.64
N ALA A 101 -5.19 2.31 16.73
CA ALA A 101 -6.20 2.07 15.68
C ALA A 101 -5.62 1.47 14.39
N TRP A 102 -4.33 1.69 14.13
CA TRP A 102 -3.74 1.61 12.80
C TRP A 102 -3.85 0.24 12.10
N PRO A 103 -3.38 -0.88 12.67
CA PRO A 103 -3.53 -2.18 12.00
C PRO A 103 -4.98 -2.67 11.94
N ARG A 104 -5.87 -2.13 12.80
CA ARG A 104 -7.31 -2.42 12.84
C ARG A 104 -8.14 -1.55 11.89
N MET A 105 -7.57 -0.48 11.36
CA MET A 105 -8.22 0.31 10.30
C MET A 105 -8.38 -0.55 9.05
N SER A 106 -9.50 -0.40 8.33
CA SER A 106 -9.62 -1.02 7.01
C SER A 106 -8.52 -0.52 6.08
N GLY A 107 -8.09 -1.37 5.14
CA GLY A 107 -7.11 -1.00 4.13
C GLY A 107 -7.47 0.29 3.39
N ARG A 108 -8.77 0.49 3.11
CA ARG A 108 -9.30 1.73 2.51
C ARG A 108 -9.06 2.97 3.37
N ALA A 109 -9.20 2.84 4.69
CA ALA A 109 -8.97 3.96 5.60
C ALA A 109 -7.48 4.31 5.69
N ARG A 110 -6.59 3.30 5.77
CA ARG A 110 -5.13 3.52 5.69
C ARG A 110 -4.73 4.16 4.36
N GLY A 111 -5.28 3.65 3.25
CA GLY A 111 -5.07 4.21 1.91
C GLY A 111 -5.46 5.68 1.80
N ARG A 112 -6.58 6.11 2.43
CA ARG A 112 -6.95 7.54 2.47
C ARG A 112 -5.93 8.41 3.20
N VAL A 113 -5.37 7.94 4.31
CA VAL A 113 -4.33 8.66 5.06
C VAL A 113 -3.07 8.80 4.19
N LEU A 114 -2.62 7.71 3.55
CA LEU A 114 -1.46 7.74 2.66
C LEU A 114 -1.66 8.64 1.44
N TYR A 115 -2.86 8.62 0.85
CA TYR A 115 -3.19 9.49 -0.27
C TYR A 115 -3.17 10.96 0.15
N ARG A 116 -3.73 11.28 1.32
CA ARG A 116 -3.67 12.64 1.88
C ARG A 116 -2.24 13.07 2.20
N PHE A 117 -1.43 12.16 2.74
CA PHE A 117 -0.02 12.43 2.97
C PHE A 117 0.71 12.77 1.67
N ALA A 118 0.49 12.01 0.59
CA ALA A 118 1.04 12.33 -0.72
C ALA A 118 0.56 13.70 -1.24
N SER A 119 -0.70 14.07 -1.01
CA SER A 119 -1.21 15.41 -1.36
C SER A 119 -0.51 16.53 -0.59
N LEU A 120 -0.22 16.34 0.70
CA LEU A 120 0.52 17.33 1.49
C LEU A 120 1.99 17.44 1.05
N LEU A 121 2.63 16.32 0.70
CA LEU A 121 3.97 16.35 0.09
C LEU A 121 3.97 17.11 -1.23
N GLU A 122 2.92 16.98 -2.05
CA GLU A 122 2.78 17.72 -3.30
C GLU A 122 2.54 19.21 -3.08
N GLU A 123 1.72 19.58 -2.09
CA GLU A 123 1.49 20.97 -1.70
C GLU A 123 2.79 21.66 -1.25
N HIS A 124 3.65 20.92 -0.54
CA HIS A 124 4.94 21.38 -0.05
C HIS A 124 6.13 20.99 -0.94
N ALA A 125 5.88 20.59 -2.20
CA ALA A 125 6.92 20.00 -3.05
C ALA A 125 8.12 20.92 -3.28
N GLU A 126 7.87 22.22 -3.44
CA GLU A 126 8.92 23.22 -3.65
C GLU A 126 9.78 23.41 -2.39
N GLU A 127 9.14 23.50 -1.22
CA GLU A 127 9.84 23.57 0.07
C GLU A 127 10.74 22.36 0.28
N LEU A 128 10.20 21.16 0.03
CA LEU A 128 10.93 19.90 0.15
C LEU A 128 12.10 19.83 -0.82
N ALA A 129 11.94 20.30 -2.07
CA ALA A 129 13.03 20.30 -3.04
C ALA A 129 14.17 21.26 -2.65
N LEU A 130 13.84 22.44 -2.12
CA LEU A 130 14.81 23.40 -1.60
C LEU A 130 15.55 22.84 -0.39
N LEU A 131 14.84 22.17 0.52
CA LEU A 131 15.41 21.55 1.70
C LEU A 131 16.31 20.36 1.34
N GLU A 132 15.90 19.51 0.38
CA GLU A 132 16.72 18.40 -0.12
C GLU A 132 18.02 18.93 -0.76
N THR A 133 17.94 20.02 -1.52
CA THR A 133 19.09 20.70 -2.14
C THR A 133 20.04 21.27 -1.10
N LEU A 134 19.51 21.93 -0.07
CA LEU A 134 20.30 22.51 1.03
C LEU A 134 21.06 21.43 1.81
N ASP A 135 20.36 20.36 2.17
CA ASP A 135 20.84 19.33 3.09
C ASP A 135 21.76 18.33 2.39
N ASN A 136 21.40 17.88 1.18
CA ASN A 136 22.17 16.89 0.43
C ASN A 136 23.23 17.51 -0.52
N GLY A 137 22.99 18.71 -1.04
CA GLY A 137 23.84 19.36 -2.04
C GLY A 137 23.50 19.06 -3.50
N LYS A 138 22.45 18.27 -3.80
CA LYS A 138 22.01 18.03 -5.18
C LYS A 138 21.46 19.26 -5.88
N PRO A 139 21.65 19.39 -7.22
CA PRO A 139 21.03 20.48 -7.98
C PRO A 139 19.52 20.52 -7.74
N LEU A 140 18.99 21.71 -7.52
CA LEU A 140 17.58 21.92 -7.26
C LEU A 140 16.69 21.42 -8.40
N SER A 141 17.21 21.46 -9.64
CA SER A 141 16.54 20.90 -10.81
C SER A 141 16.31 19.38 -10.67
N TYR A 142 17.24 18.64 -10.05
CA TYR A 142 17.09 17.20 -9.81
C TYR A 142 16.11 16.92 -8.69
N ALA A 143 16.20 17.64 -7.57
CA ALA A 143 15.25 17.49 -6.46
C ALA A 143 13.79 17.73 -6.91
N ARG A 144 13.57 18.78 -7.72
CA ARG A 144 12.25 19.11 -8.28
C ARG A 144 11.74 18.12 -9.32
N ALA A 145 12.63 17.53 -10.12
CA ALA A 145 12.24 16.68 -11.25
C ALA A 145 12.19 15.18 -10.91
N ALA A 146 12.93 14.74 -9.89
CA ALA A 146 13.07 13.34 -9.54
C ALA A 146 12.65 13.06 -8.09
N ASP A 147 13.45 13.49 -7.10
CA ASP A 147 13.28 13.10 -5.69
C ASP A 147 11.87 13.31 -5.15
N VAL A 148 11.37 14.55 -5.22
CA VAL A 148 10.08 14.91 -4.64
C VAL A 148 8.91 14.29 -5.42
N PRO A 149 8.82 14.41 -6.76
CA PRO A 149 7.75 13.75 -7.52
C PRO A 149 7.73 12.24 -7.33
N LEU A 150 8.89 11.57 -7.37
CA LEU A 150 8.96 10.13 -7.17
C LEU A 150 8.51 9.74 -5.76
N ALA A 151 8.87 10.49 -4.71
CA ALA A 151 8.41 10.22 -3.35
C ALA A 151 6.88 10.33 -3.23
N ILE A 152 6.28 11.38 -3.81
CA ILE A 152 4.83 11.58 -3.88
C ILE A 152 4.16 10.40 -4.58
N ASP A 153 4.67 10.00 -5.74
CA ASP A 153 4.14 8.89 -6.52
C ASP A 153 4.24 7.55 -5.79
N HIS A 154 5.29 7.32 -5.00
CA HIS A 154 5.40 6.12 -4.16
C HIS A 154 4.28 6.05 -3.13
N PHE A 155 3.99 7.14 -2.42
CA PHE A 155 2.88 7.14 -1.46
C PHE A 155 1.53 6.99 -2.15
N ARG A 156 1.31 7.59 -3.32
CA ARG A 156 0.09 7.40 -4.12
C ARG A 156 -0.09 5.95 -4.57
N TYR A 157 0.99 5.35 -5.06
CA TYR A 157 1.00 3.96 -5.50
C TYR A 157 0.62 3.00 -4.36
N TYR A 158 1.27 3.15 -3.19
CA TYR A 158 0.99 2.28 -2.05
C TYR A 158 -0.30 2.60 -1.30
N ALA A 159 -0.80 3.84 -1.37
CA ALA A 159 -2.18 4.15 -0.96
C ALA A 159 -3.18 3.29 -1.74
N GLY A 160 -2.92 3.04 -3.03
CA GLY A 160 -3.70 2.14 -3.87
C GLY A 160 -3.57 0.66 -3.50
N TRP A 161 -2.48 0.24 -2.84
CA TRP A 161 -2.28 -1.14 -2.40
C TRP A 161 -2.85 -1.46 -1.02
N ALA A 162 -3.12 -0.46 -0.19
CA ALA A 162 -3.52 -0.66 1.20
C ALA A 162 -4.77 -1.55 1.37
N ASP A 163 -5.66 -1.61 0.37
CA ASP A 163 -6.85 -2.49 0.34
C ASP A 163 -6.77 -3.64 -0.68
N LYS A 164 -5.58 -3.94 -1.21
CA LYS A 164 -5.34 -4.97 -2.24
C LYS A 164 -4.29 -6.01 -1.85
N VAL A 165 -3.86 -6.01 -0.59
CA VAL A 165 -2.99 -7.04 -0.02
C VAL A 165 -3.85 -8.27 0.28
N HIS A 166 -3.87 -9.22 -0.64
CA HIS A 166 -4.71 -10.43 -0.55
C HIS A 166 -3.88 -11.67 -0.23
N GLY A 167 -4.49 -12.61 0.49
CA GLY A 167 -4.01 -13.99 0.54
C GLY A 167 -4.62 -14.85 -0.59
N LYS A 168 -4.66 -16.15 -0.37
CA LYS A 168 -5.13 -17.17 -1.33
C LYS A 168 -6.11 -18.12 -0.67
N THR A 169 -7.09 -18.60 -1.42
CA THR A 169 -7.84 -19.83 -1.11
C THR A 169 -7.12 -21.02 -1.74
N ILE A 170 -6.91 -22.09 -0.97
CA ILE A 170 -6.06 -23.22 -1.37
C ILE A 170 -6.92 -24.49 -1.41
N PRO A 171 -7.07 -25.14 -2.59
CA PRO A 171 -7.77 -26.41 -2.69
C PRO A 171 -6.86 -27.53 -2.20
N VAL A 172 -6.96 -27.85 -0.91
CA VAL A 172 -6.26 -28.98 -0.29
C VAL A 172 -7.12 -30.25 -0.37
N ASP A 173 -6.48 -31.41 -0.25
CA ASP A 173 -7.20 -32.68 -0.18
C ASP A 173 -8.00 -32.81 1.13
N GLY A 174 -9.15 -33.50 1.07
CA GLY A 174 -10.03 -33.73 2.21
C GLY A 174 -11.05 -32.60 2.44
N ASP A 175 -11.82 -32.74 3.52
CA ASP A 175 -12.91 -31.81 3.85
C ASP A 175 -12.38 -30.58 4.60
N PHE A 176 -11.53 -29.78 3.96
CA PHE A 176 -10.97 -28.56 4.55
C PHE A 176 -11.22 -27.34 3.67
N PHE A 177 -11.64 -26.25 4.30
CA PHE A 177 -11.55 -24.92 3.71
C PHE A 177 -10.24 -24.28 4.16
N ALA A 178 -9.27 -24.16 3.25
CA ALA A 178 -7.97 -23.58 3.54
C ALA A 178 -7.79 -22.22 2.85
N TYR A 179 -7.27 -21.25 3.58
CA TYR A 179 -6.92 -19.94 3.05
C TYR A 179 -5.72 -19.33 3.78
N THR A 180 -5.18 -18.27 3.21
CA THR A 180 -4.07 -17.52 3.80
C THR A 180 -4.44 -16.07 4.06
N LEU A 181 -3.85 -15.51 5.10
CA LEU A 181 -3.87 -14.09 5.44
C LEU A 181 -2.47 -13.52 5.30
N HIS A 182 -2.37 -12.29 4.81
CA HIS A 182 -1.12 -11.53 4.78
C HIS A 182 -1.22 -10.41 5.81
N GLU A 183 -0.83 -10.71 7.05
CA GLU A 183 -0.90 -9.79 8.18
C GLU A 183 0.32 -8.86 8.19
N PRO A 184 0.25 -7.61 8.68
CA PRO A 184 1.46 -6.80 8.87
C PRO A 184 2.48 -7.52 9.78
N VAL A 185 3.77 -7.38 9.50
CA VAL A 185 4.84 -7.97 10.34
C VAL A 185 4.88 -7.40 11.76
N GLY A 186 4.47 -6.14 11.95
CA GLY A 186 4.45 -5.45 13.24
C GLY A 186 5.22 -4.14 13.24
N VAL A 187 6.24 -4.05 14.10
CA VAL A 187 7.15 -2.90 14.20
C VAL A 187 8.32 -3.09 13.24
N VAL A 188 8.47 -2.14 12.33
CA VAL A 188 9.54 -2.09 11.33
C VAL A 188 10.59 -1.07 11.75
N GLY A 189 11.83 -1.50 11.90
CA GLY A 189 12.99 -0.61 11.94
C GLY A 189 13.45 -0.29 10.52
N ALA A 190 13.33 0.96 10.09
CA ALA A 190 13.80 1.43 8.78
C ALA A 190 15.04 2.30 8.95
N ILE A 191 16.11 2.01 8.22
CA ILE A 191 17.36 2.77 8.25
C ILE A 191 17.69 3.19 6.81
N ILE A 192 17.77 4.50 6.57
CA ILE A 192 17.92 5.07 5.22
C ILE A 192 19.25 5.82 5.06
N PRO A 193 19.81 5.89 3.83
CA PRO A 193 21.03 6.62 3.52
C PRO A 193 20.72 8.09 3.21
N TRP A 194 21.77 8.85 2.94
CA TRP A 194 21.75 10.29 2.72
C TRP A 194 21.60 10.73 1.27
N ASN A 195 21.69 9.83 0.28
CA ASN A 195 21.85 10.23 -1.13
C ASN A 195 20.53 10.61 -1.83
N PHE A 196 19.41 10.03 -1.41
CA PHE A 196 18.06 10.44 -1.79
C PHE A 196 17.13 10.45 -0.56
N PRO A 197 17.35 11.34 0.42
CA PRO A 197 16.75 11.26 1.75
C PRO A 197 15.23 11.08 1.76
N LEU A 198 14.49 11.97 1.07
CA LEU A 198 13.03 11.91 1.05
C LEU A 198 12.53 10.68 0.30
N LEU A 199 13.14 10.36 -0.85
CA LEU A 199 12.74 9.23 -1.68
C LEU A 199 13.03 7.89 -0.97
N MET A 200 14.15 7.76 -0.28
CA MET A 200 14.48 6.56 0.49
C MET A 200 13.55 6.38 1.68
N ALA A 201 13.15 7.48 2.34
CA ALA A 201 12.08 7.42 3.34
C ALA A 201 10.79 6.89 2.71
N ALA A 202 10.38 7.41 1.55
CA ALA A 202 9.18 6.95 0.85
C ALA A 202 9.23 5.45 0.48
N TRP A 203 10.37 4.95 0.01
CA TRP A 203 10.54 3.52 -0.33
C TRP A 203 10.33 2.59 0.86
N LYS A 204 10.64 3.03 2.07
CA LYS A 204 10.47 2.25 3.30
C LYS A 204 9.09 2.45 3.93
N LEU A 205 8.67 3.71 4.06
CA LEU A 205 7.44 4.07 4.76
C LEU A 205 6.19 3.65 3.97
N ALA A 206 6.14 3.92 2.66
CA ALA A 206 4.92 3.72 1.88
C ALA A 206 4.42 2.26 1.89
N PRO A 207 5.23 1.23 1.56
CA PRO A 207 4.77 -0.16 1.63
C PRO A 207 4.51 -0.65 3.06
N ALA A 208 5.32 -0.23 4.04
CA ALA A 208 5.16 -0.63 5.44
C ALA A 208 3.83 -0.10 6.03
N LEU A 209 3.53 1.18 5.79
CA LEU A 209 2.29 1.80 6.25
C LEU A 209 1.06 1.26 5.52
N ALA A 210 1.15 1.00 4.21
CA ALA A 210 0.03 0.43 3.45
C ALA A 210 -0.40 -0.95 3.97
N THR A 211 0.58 -1.78 4.30
CA THR A 211 0.38 -3.12 4.89
C THR A 211 -0.10 -3.06 6.36
N GLY A 212 -0.02 -1.91 7.02
CA GLY A 212 -0.55 -1.68 8.37
C GLY A 212 0.48 -1.77 9.49
N ASN A 213 1.77 -1.73 9.16
CA ASN A 213 2.86 -1.74 10.14
C ASN A 213 3.02 -0.39 10.84
N ALA A 214 3.62 -0.41 12.03
CA ALA A 214 4.22 0.76 12.66
C ALA A 214 5.72 0.81 12.34
N VAL A 215 6.31 2.00 12.28
CA VAL A 215 7.68 2.21 11.79
C VAL A 215 8.47 3.10 12.75
N VAL A 216 9.71 2.68 13.03
CA VAL A 216 10.77 3.52 13.59
C VAL A 216 11.79 3.77 12.48
N LEU A 217 11.92 5.02 12.04
CA LEU A 217 12.79 5.45 10.95
C LEU A 217 14.03 6.15 11.51
N LYS A 218 15.21 5.58 11.27
CA LYS A 218 16.50 6.26 11.46
C LYS A 218 16.92 6.92 10.15
N VAL A 219 17.11 8.24 10.21
CA VAL A 219 17.54 9.05 9.05
C VAL A 219 19.06 9.26 9.10
N ALA A 220 19.70 9.40 7.95
CA ALA A 220 21.13 9.65 7.88
C ALA A 220 21.50 10.99 8.53
N GLU A 221 22.59 10.99 9.29
CA GLU A 221 23.08 12.15 10.04
C GLU A 221 23.52 13.31 9.13
N GLN A 222 23.85 13.03 7.87
CA GLN A 222 24.22 14.05 6.88
C GLN A 222 23.00 14.78 6.30
N THR A 223 21.81 14.16 6.34
CA THR A 223 20.62 14.69 5.65
C THR A 223 19.30 14.40 6.37
N PRO A 224 19.11 14.87 7.62
CA PRO A 224 17.93 14.54 8.39
C PRO A 224 16.68 15.37 8.02
N LEU A 225 16.84 16.53 7.38
CA LEU A 225 15.84 17.60 7.46
C LEU A 225 14.55 17.32 6.68
N THR A 226 14.66 16.77 5.47
CA THR A 226 13.47 16.50 4.63
C THR A 226 12.62 15.37 5.14
N ALA A 227 13.24 14.33 5.71
CA ALA A 227 12.52 13.23 6.34
C ALA A 227 11.78 13.69 7.61
N LEU A 228 12.39 14.59 8.40
CA LEU A 228 11.72 15.22 9.56
C LEU A 228 10.54 16.08 9.12
N ARG A 229 10.71 16.90 8.07
CA ARG A 229 9.62 17.70 7.51
C ARG A 229 8.48 16.82 6.96
N ALA A 230 8.81 15.75 6.25
CA ALA A 230 7.81 14.79 5.77
C ALA A 230 7.06 14.10 6.93
N ALA A 231 7.72 13.87 8.06
CA ALA A 231 7.09 13.28 9.24
C ALA A 231 6.05 14.22 9.87
N GLU A 232 6.29 15.54 9.86
CA GLU A 232 5.30 16.55 10.26
C GLU A 232 4.04 16.47 9.40
N LEU A 233 4.23 16.42 8.07
CA LEU A 233 3.13 16.31 7.10
C LEU A 233 2.40 14.97 7.22
N ALA A 234 3.07 13.89 7.64
CA ALA A 234 2.43 12.62 7.91
C ALA A 234 1.47 12.70 9.12
N LEU A 235 1.86 13.41 10.20
CA LEU A 235 0.97 13.66 11.32
C LEU A 235 -0.20 14.53 10.90
N GLU A 236 0.07 15.60 10.14
CA GLU A 236 -0.97 16.46 9.61
C GLU A 236 -1.97 15.68 8.75
N ALA A 237 -1.51 14.73 7.94
CA ALA A 237 -2.34 13.81 7.14
C ALA A 237 -3.30 12.94 7.98
N GLY A 238 -3.09 12.85 9.29
CA GLY A 238 -3.89 12.06 10.22
C GLY A 238 -3.30 10.69 10.51
N LEU A 239 -1.99 10.51 10.31
CA LEU A 239 -1.30 9.31 10.74
C LEU A 239 -1.35 9.23 12.28
N PRO A 240 -1.84 8.13 12.88
CA PRO A 240 -1.98 8.04 14.33
C PRO A 240 -0.63 8.16 15.06
N PRO A 241 -0.60 8.76 16.27
CA PRO A 241 0.59 8.81 17.11
C PRO A 241 1.24 7.42 17.30
N GLY A 242 2.56 7.38 17.22
CA GLY A 242 3.36 6.17 17.39
C GLY A 242 3.45 5.28 16.16
N VAL A 243 2.59 5.46 15.14
CA VAL A 243 2.69 4.69 13.88
C VAL A 243 3.95 5.03 13.10
N LEU A 244 4.36 6.30 13.10
CA LEU A 244 5.66 6.74 12.60
C LEU A 244 6.42 7.42 13.72
N ASN A 245 7.65 6.96 13.95
CA ASN A 245 8.61 7.59 14.82
C ASN A 245 9.88 7.83 14.00
N VAL A 246 10.46 9.04 14.07
CA VAL A 246 11.65 9.41 13.32
C VAL A 246 12.74 9.83 14.29
N VAL A 247 13.88 9.13 14.23
CA VAL A 247 15.00 9.29 15.14
C VAL A 247 16.27 9.57 14.33
N PRO A 248 16.64 10.86 14.12
CA PRO A 248 17.97 11.23 13.67
C PRO A 248 19.04 10.74 14.65
N GLY A 249 20.23 10.44 14.15
CA GLY A 249 21.36 9.99 14.96
C GLY A 249 22.40 9.28 14.09
N PHE A 250 23.49 8.82 14.69
CA PHE A 250 24.57 8.13 13.97
C PHE A 250 24.27 6.64 13.72
N GLY A 251 25.00 6.04 12.78
CA GLY A 251 24.88 4.62 12.46
C GLY A 251 25.25 3.71 13.62
N GLU A 252 26.33 4.02 14.32
CA GLU A 252 26.93 3.23 15.41
C GLU A 252 26.10 3.27 16.69
N THR A 253 25.27 4.32 16.87
CA THR A 253 24.43 4.52 18.05
C THR A 253 22.97 4.19 17.74
N ALA A 254 22.24 5.10 17.11
CA ALA A 254 20.82 4.95 16.79
C ALA A 254 20.57 3.78 15.81
N GLY A 255 21.39 3.69 14.75
CA GLY A 255 21.24 2.65 13.72
C GLY A 255 21.48 1.24 14.27
N ALA A 256 22.58 1.04 14.99
CA ALA A 256 22.94 -0.23 15.60
C ALA A 256 21.92 -0.68 16.65
N ALA A 257 21.47 0.24 17.51
CA ALA A 257 20.43 -0.04 18.49
C ALA A 257 19.13 -0.49 17.81
N LEU A 258 18.69 0.22 16.76
CA LEU A 258 17.46 -0.11 16.03
C LEU A 258 17.54 -1.47 15.34
N ALA A 259 18.66 -1.79 14.70
CA ALA A 259 18.86 -3.08 14.02
C ALA A 259 18.87 -4.26 15.00
N ALA A 260 19.45 -4.08 16.19
CA ALA A 260 19.59 -5.11 17.20
C ALA A 260 18.35 -5.24 18.13
N HIS A 261 17.46 -4.25 18.18
CA HIS A 261 16.35 -4.20 19.14
C HIS A 261 15.48 -5.47 19.09
N ALA A 262 15.13 -6.02 20.26
CA ALA A 262 14.42 -7.29 20.38
C ALA A 262 12.94 -7.20 19.97
N ASP A 263 12.29 -6.07 20.25
CA ASP A 263 10.87 -5.83 19.91
C ASP A 263 10.65 -5.23 18.50
N VAL A 264 11.66 -5.30 17.63
CA VAL A 264 11.53 -4.97 16.20
C VAL A 264 11.36 -6.27 15.41
N ASP A 265 10.25 -6.38 14.68
CA ASP A 265 9.87 -7.62 13.96
C ASP A 265 10.54 -7.73 12.59
N LYS A 266 10.91 -6.58 12.02
CA LYS A 266 11.59 -6.47 10.72
C LYS A 266 12.54 -5.28 10.71
N VAL A 267 13.72 -5.46 10.12
CA VAL A 267 14.61 -4.37 9.72
C VAL A 267 14.69 -4.23 8.20
N ALA A 268 14.59 -3.00 7.72
CA ALA A 268 14.81 -2.63 6.32
C ALA A 268 15.92 -1.59 6.23
N PHE A 269 17.00 -1.92 5.54
CA PHE A 269 18.20 -1.09 5.49
C PHE A 269 18.58 -0.78 4.05
N THR A 270 18.95 0.48 3.79
CA THR A 270 19.63 0.89 2.57
C THR A 270 20.93 1.61 2.91
N GLY A 271 22.04 1.22 2.28
CA GLY A 271 23.35 1.81 2.54
C GLY A 271 24.51 0.94 2.07
N SER A 272 25.67 1.05 2.70
CA SER A 272 26.86 0.31 2.26
C SER A 272 26.71 -1.20 2.48
N THR A 273 27.34 -2.00 1.61
CA THR A 273 27.34 -3.46 1.74
C THR A 273 27.96 -3.94 3.04
N GLU A 274 28.97 -3.23 3.55
CA GLU A 274 29.61 -3.52 4.84
C GLU A 274 28.63 -3.39 6.00
N VAL A 275 27.90 -2.26 6.07
CA VAL A 275 26.89 -2.04 7.11
C VAL A 275 25.69 -2.98 6.92
N GLY A 276 25.30 -3.30 5.68
CA GLY A 276 24.28 -4.32 5.42
C GLY A 276 24.59 -5.68 6.04
N LYS A 277 25.87 -6.10 6.03
CA LYS A 277 26.32 -7.31 6.73
C LYS A 277 26.23 -7.19 8.25
N LEU A 278 26.50 -6.01 8.81
CA LEU A 278 26.32 -5.74 10.24
C LEU A 278 24.84 -5.81 10.64
N VAL A 279 23.94 -5.21 9.86
CA VAL A 279 22.49 -5.27 10.08
C VAL A 279 21.99 -6.72 10.03
N MET A 280 22.45 -7.50 9.04
CA MET A 280 22.10 -8.92 8.95
C MET A 280 22.58 -9.72 10.17
N ARG A 281 23.77 -9.42 10.70
CA ARG A 281 24.26 -10.03 11.95
C ARG A 281 23.43 -9.60 13.16
N ALA A 282 23.05 -8.32 13.25
CA ALA A 282 22.23 -7.81 14.35
C ALA A 282 20.83 -8.47 14.42
N ALA A 283 20.31 -8.93 13.28
CA ALA A 283 19.04 -9.65 13.22
C ALA A 283 19.09 -11.06 13.84
N THR A 284 20.27 -11.62 14.13
CA THR A 284 20.41 -12.98 14.68
C THR A 284 19.85 -13.15 16.09
N GLY A 285 19.70 -12.06 16.86
CA GLY A 285 19.21 -12.11 18.24
C GLY A 285 17.73 -12.52 18.38
N ASN A 286 16.88 -12.12 17.44
CA ASN A 286 15.44 -12.44 17.46
C ASN A 286 14.92 -12.99 16.10
N LEU A 287 15.84 -13.29 15.17
CA LEU A 287 15.54 -13.76 13.81
C LEU A 287 14.56 -12.87 13.03
N LYS A 288 14.53 -11.56 13.33
CA LYS A 288 13.72 -10.58 12.61
C LYS A 288 13.99 -10.62 11.11
N ARG A 289 12.96 -10.33 10.30
CA ARG A 289 13.14 -10.24 8.84
C ARG A 289 14.11 -9.14 8.48
N VAL A 290 14.94 -9.38 7.45
CA VAL A 290 15.91 -8.42 6.95
C VAL A 290 15.65 -8.20 5.46
N SER A 291 15.55 -6.93 5.05
CA SER A 291 15.64 -6.53 3.65
C SER A 291 16.75 -5.50 3.48
N LEU A 292 17.60 -5.71 2.48
CA LEU A 292 18.82 -4.95 2.25
C LEU A 292 18.84 -4.43 0.81
N GLU A 293 18.99 -3.13 0.64
CA GLU A 293 19.34 -2.49 -0.62
C GLU A 293 20.72 -1.87 -0.49
N LEU A 294 21.71 -2.42 -1.20
CA LEU A 294 23.12 -2.13 -0.94
C LEU A 294 23.81 -1.52 -2.18
N GLY A 295 25.12 -1.34 -2.07
CA GLY A 295 25.95 -0.76 -3.12
C GLY A 295 26.00 -1.58 -4.41
N GLY A 296 26.56 -0.96 -5.44
CA GLY A 296 26.68 -1.55 -6.77
C GLY A 296 27.93 -1.13 -7.53
N LYS A 297 28.24 -1.93 -8.55
CA LYS A 297 29.22 -1.60 -9.60
C LYS A 297 28.61 -1.91 -10.98
N SER A 298 27.47 -1.28 -11.23
CA SER A 298 26.56 -1.60 -12.33
C SER A 298 27.26 -1.48 -13.69
N PRO A 299 27.19 -2.52 -14.54
CA PRO A 299 27.71 -2.46 -15.89
C PRO A 299 26.77 -1.67 -16.82
N ALA A 300 27.32 -0.73 -17.57
CA ALA A 300 26.69 -0.06 -18.69
C ALA A 300 27.36 -0.56 -19.98
N ILE A 301 26.63 -1.18 -20.91
CA ILE A 301 27.18 -1.89 -22.07
C ILE A 301 26.74 -1.21 -23.36
N VAL A 302 27.67 -0.64 -24.11
CA VAL A 302 27.43 0.01 -25.40
C VAL A 302 27.94 -0.89 -26.53
N CYS A 303 26.99 -1.42 -27.30
CA CYS A 303 27.25 -2.33 -28.40
C CYS A 303 27.73 -1.60 -29.66
N GLU A 304 28.36 -2.33 -30.58
CA GLU A 304 28.87 -1.79 -31.86
C GLU A 304 27.80 -1.11 -32.73
N ASP A 305 26.53 -1.51 -32.57
CA ASP A 305 25.40 -1.02 -33.35
C ASP A 305 24.61 0.07 -32.61
N ALA A 306 25.08 0.52 -31.45
CA ALA A 306 24.46 1.60 -30.70
C ALA A 306 24.55 2.93 -31.45
N ASP A 307 23.56 3.80 -31.22
CA ASP A 307 23.69 5.22 -31.54
C ASP A 307 24.67 5.85 -30.56
N VAL A 308 25.89 6.15 -31.05
CA VAL A 308 27.00 6.63 -30.21
C VAL A 308 26.64 7.93 -29.48
N ASP A 309 25.99 8.87 -30.15
CA ASP A 309 25.61 10.15 -29.55
C ASP A 309 24.58 9.96 -28.43
N ALA A 310 23.55 9.16 -28.69
CA ALA A 310 22.55 8.86 -27.67
C ALA A 310 23.15 8.06 -26.50
N ALA A 311 24.07 7.13 -26.78
CA ALA A 311 24.72 6.33 -25.76
C ALA A 311 25.67 7.17 -24.89
N VAL A 312 26.41 8.12 -25.45
CA VAL A 312 27.26 9.06 -24.68
C VAL A 312 26.42 9.87 -23.69
N GLU A 313 25.31 10.47 -24.13
CA GLU A 313 24.43 11.23 -23.23
C GLU A 313 23.84 10.37 -22.11
N GLN A 314 23.33 9.19 -22.46
CA GLN A 314 22.66 8.32 -21.49
C GLN A 314 23.63 7.65 -20.51
N THR A 315 24.85 7.32 -20.95
CA THR A 315 25.88 6.76 -20.05
C THR A 315 26.51 7.83 -19.17
N HIS A 316 26.65 9.07 -19.67
CA HIS A 316 27.00 10.21 -18.83
C HIS A 316 25.93 10.40 -17.74
N PHE A 317 24.64 10.41 -18.10
CA PHE A 317 23.56 10.47 -17.12
C PHE A 317 23.55 9.25 -16.17
N ALA A 318 23.84 8.04 -16.66
CA ALA A 318 23.86 6.81 -15.87
C ALA A 318 24.80 6.86 -14.68
N LEU A 319 25.93 7.59 -14.80
CA LEU A 319 26.87 7.79 -13.71
C LEU A 319 26.71 9.15 -13.02
N PHE A 320 26.79 10.26 -13.77
CA PHE A 320 26.95 11.58 -13.17
C PHE A 320 25.66 12.13 -12.56
N PHE A 321 24.51 11.47 -12.78
CA PHE A 321 23.28 11.78 -12.05
C PHE A 321 23.51 11.71 -10.54
N ASN A 322 23.05 12.75 -9.83
CA ASN A 322 23.29 12.93 -8.39
C ASN A 322 24.79 12.84 -8.02
N HIS A 323 25.67 13.37 -8.89
CA HIS A 323 27.13 13.41 -8.70
C HIS A 323 27.76 12.03 -8.52
N GLY A 324 27.15 10.97 -9.05
CA GLY A 324 27.63 9.60 -8.86
C GLY A 324 27.31 8.99 -7.50
N GLN A 325 26.58 9.69 -6.62
CA GLN A 325 26.10 9.20 -5.34
C GLN A 325 24.80 8.38 -5.54
N CYS A 326 24.87 7.38 -6.42
CA CYS A 326 23.78 6.47 -6.76
C CYS A 326 24.29 5.03 -6.68
N CYS A 327 23.69 4.19 -5.86
CA CYS A 327 24.10 2.78 -5.71
C CYS A 327 23.96 2.00 -7.03
N CYS A 328 23.05 2.40 -7.91
CA CYS A 328 22.89 1.78 -9.24
C CYS A 328 23.72 2.43 -10.35
N ALA A 329 24.57 3.42 -10.06
CA ALA A 329 25.32 4.17 -11.07
C ALA A 329 26.04 3.27 -12.07
N GLY A 330 25.92 3.60 -13.36
CA GLY A 330 26.57 2.92 -14.49
C GLY A 330 28.08 3.15 -14.53
N SER A 331 28.76 2.77 -13.46
CA SER A 331 30.15 3.13 -13.17
C SER A 331 31.19 2.29 -13.91
N ARG A 332 30.82 1.10 -14.39
CA ARG A 332 31.62 0.32 -15.35
C ARG A 332 31.00 0.41 -16.72
N LEU A 333 31.53 1.28 -17.55
CA LEU A 333 31.06 1.47 -18.92
C LEU A 333 31.87 0.58 -19.87
N PHE A 334 31.28 -0.52 -20.31
CA PHE A 334 31.82 -1.38 -21.35
C PHE A 334 31.45 -0.84 -22.73
N VAL A 335 32.43 -0.57 -23.56
CA VAL A 335 32.23 -0.09 -24.93
C VAL A 335 32.88 -1.05 -25.92
N HIS A 336 32.14 -1.43 -26.95
CA HIS A 336 32.62 -2.36 -27.96
C HIS A 336 33.82 -1.80 -28.72
N ALA A 337 34.83 -2.63 -28.97
CA ALA A 337 36.13 -2.23 -29.51
C ALA A 337 36.04 -1.41 -30.80
N LYS A 338 35.09 -1.72 -31.69
CA LYS A 338 34.86 -0.99 -32.95
C LYS A 338 34.53 0.50 -32.80
N ILE A 339 33.98 0.92 -31.66
CA ILE A 339 33.56 2.30 -31.42
C ILE A 339 34.25 2.91 -30.19
N TYR A 340 35.22 2.20 -29.59
CA TYR A 340 35.81 2.56 -28.30
C TYR A 340 36.47 3.94 -28.31
N ASP A 341 37.39 4.19 -29.25
CA ASP A 341 38.18 5.42 -29.27
C ASP A 341 37.28 6.64 -29.51
N GLU A 342 36.38 6.56 -30.50
CA GLU A 342 35.38 7.60 -30.79
C GLU A 342 34.49 7.87 -29.57
N PHE A 343 34.03 6.82 -28.90
CA PHE A 343 33.17 6.96 -27.74
C PHE A 343 33.89 7.66 -26.58
N VAL A 344 35.13 7.27 -26.30
CA VAL A 344 35.93 7.87 -25.22
C VAL A 344 36.12 9.36 -25.46
N GLU A 345 36.47 9.77 -26.68
CA GLU A 345 36.63 11.19 -27.03
C GLU A 345 35.34 11.99 -26.78
N ARG A 346 34.20 11.49 -27.27
CA ARG A 346 32.89 12.14 -27.08
C ARG A 346 32.44 12.16 -25.63
N ALA A 347 32.69 11.09 -24.87
CA ALA A 347 32.37 11.01 -23.44
C ALA A 347 33.18 12.04 -22.63
N VAL A 348 34.46 12.23 -22.97
CA VAL A 348 35.32 13.23 -22.33
C VAL A 348 34.82 14.65 -22.63
N GLU A 349 34.50 14.93 -23.89
CA GLU A 349 33.98 16.24 -24.29
C GLU A 349 32.65 16.54 -23.60
N ARG A 350 31.73 15.57 -23.56
CA ARG A 350 30.46 15.70 -22.86
C ARG A 350 30.64 15.94 -21.36
N THR A 351 31.64 15.30 -20.75
CA THR A 351 31.93 15.47 -19.32
C THR A 351 32.49 16.86 -19.01
N ARG A 352 33.31 17.46 -19.90
CA ARG A 352 33.84 18.83 -19.75
C ARG A 352 32.76 19.91 -19.77
N GLN A 353 31.59 19.60 -20.33
CA GLN A 353 30.45 20.53 -20.37
C GLN A 353 29.68 20.58 -19.03
N ALA A 354 29.96 19.68 -18.09
CA ALA A 354 29.35 19.71 -16.76
C ALA A 354 29.72 20.99 -16.01
N ARG A 355 28.72 21.62 -15.39
CA ARG A 355 28.88 22.84 -14.60
C ARG A 355 28.80 22.51 -13.12
N LEU A 356 29.94 22.69 -12.45
CA LEU A 356 30.05 22.54 -11.01
C LEU A 356 29.79 23.90 -10.36
N GLY A 357 29.01 23.92 -9.27
CA GLY A 357 28.71 25.17 -8.60
C GLY A 357 27.68 25.05 -7.49
N ASP A 358 27.09 26.19 -7.13
CA ASP A 358 25.99 26.24 -6.17
C ASP A 358 24.78 25.47 -6.75
N PRO A 359 24.29 24.41 -6.09
CA PRO A 359 23.14 23.63 -6.56
C PRO A 359 21.83 24.41 -6.66
N PHE A 360 21.74 25.62 -6.08
CA PHE A 360 20.60 26.51 -6.27
C PHE A 360 20.67 27.33 -7.58
N ASP A 361 21.84 27.41 -8.22
CA ASP A 361 21.97 28.01 -9.55
C ASP A 361 21.34 27.07 -10.61
N PRO A 362 20.33 27.54 -11.39
CA PRO A 362 19.71 26.73 -12.44
C PRO A 362 20.68 26.22 -13.52
N ALA A 363 21.84 26.84 -13.68
CA ALA A 363 22.88 26.40 -14.61
C ALA A 363 23.77 25.28 -14.06
N THR A 364 23.76 25.04 -12.74
CA THR A 364 24.54 23.97 -12.11
C THR A 364 24.00 22.61 -12.51
N THR A 365 24.86 21.75 -13.02
CA THR A 365 24.54 20.35 -13.34
C THR A 365 25.12 19.38 -12.31
N GLN A 366 26.05 19.84 -11.47
CA GLN A 366 26.70 19.05 -10.42
C GLN A 366 27.03 19.94 -9.20
N GLY A 367 26.39 19.70 -8.05
CA GLY A 367 26.77 20.22 -6.74
C GLY A 367 27.91 19.45 -6.04
N PRO A 368 28.08 19.61 -4.72
CA PRO A 368 29.13 18.93 -3.93
C PRO A 368 28.78 17.47 -3.60
N GLN A 369 29.78 16.73 -3.11
CA GLN A 369 29.54 15.48 -2.40
C GLN A 369 28.94 15.78 -1.02
N VAL A 370 28.26 14.81 -0.40
CA VAL A 370 27.50 15.08 0.84
C VAL A 370 28.37 15.46 2.04
N SER A 371 29.63 15.04 2.07
CA SER A 371 30.52 15.22 3.22
C SER A 371 31.99 15.25 2.81
N GLU A 372 32.84 15.79 3.69
CA GLU A 372 34.29 15.75 3.54
C GLU A 372 34.83 14.32 3.47
N GLU A 373 34.31 13.42 4.30
CA GLU A 373 34.69 12.00 4.29
C GLU A 373 34.46 11.37 2.91
N GLN A 374 33.29 11.59 2.31
CA GLN A 374 33.00 11.06 0.98
C GLN A 374 33.88 11.68 -0.10
N MET A 375 34.12 13.00 -0.05
CA MET A 375 35.06 13.66 -0.96
C MET A 375 36.45 13.02 -0.89
N HIS A 376 36.99 12.82 0.32
CA HIS A 376 38.31 12.21 0.51
C HIS A 376 38.35 10.76 0.04
N LYS A 377 37.31 9.97 0.33
CA LYS A 377 37.18 8.60 -0.18
C LYS A 377 37.24 8.59 -1.71
N ILE A 378 36.46 9.43 -2.38
CA ILE A 378 36.42 9.49 -3.86
C ILE A 378 37.79 9.88 -4.42
N LEU A 379 38.43 10.92 -3.87
CA LEU A 379 39.75 11.37 -4.33
C LEU A 379 40.82 10.27 -4.14
N SER A 380 40.74 9.48 -3.06
CA SER A 380 41.65 8.34 -2.87
C SER A 380 41.51 7.28 -3.97
N TYR A 381 40.29 7.00 -4.44
CA TYR A 381 40.06 6.10 -5.58
C TYR A 381 40.59 6.68 -6.89
N VAL A 382 40.53 8.00 -7.09
CA VAL A 382 41.14 8.62 -8.26
C VAL A 382 42.66 8.41 -8.25
N THR A 383 43.31 8.63 -7.10
CA THR A 383 44.75 8.35 -6.93
C THR A 383 45.08 6.90 -7.26
N LEU A 384 44.33 5.93 -6.68
CA LEU A 384 44.52 4.51 -6.96
C LEU A 384 44.35 4.17 -8.46
N GLY A 385 43.35 4.78 -9.13
CA GLY A 385 43.15 4.57 -10.57
C GLY A 385 44.36 4.95 -11.41
N VAL A 386 45.01 6.07 -11.09
CA VAL A 386 46.25 6.49 -11.76
C VAL A 386 47.40 5.55 -11.43
N GLU A 387 47.57 5.17 -10.16
CA GLU A 387 48.63 4.27 -9.69
C GLU A 387 48.55 2.86 -10.30
N GLU A 388 47.34 2.34 -10.50
CA GLU A 388 47.10 1.03 -11.12
C GLU A 388 47.22 1.06 -12.66
N GLY A 389 47.46 2.24 -13.24
CA GLY A 389 47.77 2.44 -14.65
C GLY A 389 46.56 2.69 -15.55
N ALA A 390 45.43 3.16 -15.02
CA ALA A 390 44.34 3.67 -15.86
C ALA A 390 44.69 5.07 -16.40
N THR A 391 44.16 5.41 -17.57
CA THR A 391 44.41 6.73 -18.17
C THR A 391 43.38 7.75 -17.68
N LEU A 392 43.80 8.73 -16.88
CA LEU A 392 42.95 9.86 -16.49
C LEU A 392 42.74 10.79 -17.68
N ARG A 393 41.51 10.84 -18.23
CA ARG A 393 41.19 11.64 -19.43
C ARG A 393 40.70 13.06 -19.10
N THR A 394 40.01 13.25 -17.98
CA THR A 394 39.54 14.55 -17.49
C THR A 394 39.18 14.46 -16.00
N GLY A 395 39.18 15.59 -15.31
CA GLY A 395 38.82 15.69 -13.89
C GLY A 395 39.90 15.16 -12.96
N GLY A 396 39.48 14.48 -11.88
CA GLY A 396 40.37 13.78 -10.96
C GLY A 396 40.89 14.61 -9.78
N ALA A 397 40.33 15.80 -9.53
CA ALA A 397 40.75 16.65 -8.43
C ALA A 397 39.56 17.25 -7.68
N ARG A 398 39.84 17.81 -6.50
CA ARG A 398 38.91 18.72 -5.79
C ARG A 398 38.65 19.96 -6.65
N HIS A 399 37.43 20.49 -6.59
CA HIS A 399 37.08 21.76 -7.22
C HIS A 399 36.88 22.86 -6.17
N GLY A 400 37.64 23.96 -6.26
CA GLY A 400 37.56 25.07 -5.30
C GLY A 400 38.14 24.76 -3.92
N GLU A 401 38.08 25.74 -3.02
CA GLU A 401 38.67 25.67 -1.66
C GLU A 401 37.61 25.42 -0.56
N ARG A 402 36.34 25.67 -0.85
CA ARG A 402 35.21 25.51 0.08
C ARG A 402 34.23 24.45 -0.43
N GLY A 403 33.50 23.83 0.50
CA GLY A 403 32.60 22.72 0.20
C GLY A 403 33.30 21.45 -0.25
N PHE A 404 32.50 20.44 -0.53
CA PHE A 404 32.97 19.07 -0.77
C PHE A 404 32.92 18.68 -2.25
N TYR A 405 33.41 19.55 -3.14
CA TYR A 405 33.28 19.37 -4.59
C TYR A 405 34.40 18.51 -5.19
N VAL A 406 34.01 17.53 -6.02
CA VAL A 406 34.91 16.68 -6.81
C VAL A 406 34.63 16.89 -8.29
N GLN A 407 35.67 17.06 -9.10
CA GLN A 407 35.53 17.20 -10.55
C GLN A 407 34.95 15.93 -11.20
N PRO A 408 34.06 16.05 -12.20
CA PRO A 408 33.62 14.91 -13.01
C PRO A 408 34.82 14.26 -13.69
N THR A 409 35.02 12.98 -13.39
CA THR A 409 36.25 12.26 -13.71
C THR A 409 35.97 11.14 -14.69
N VAL A 410 36.81 11.00 -15.72
CA VAL A 410 36.74 9.89 -16.69
C VAL A 410 38.09 9.20 -16.77
N PHE A 411 38.09 7.90 -16.52
CA PHE A 411 39.19 6.99 -16.79
C PHE A 411 38.89 6.14 -18.02
N SER A 412 39.87 6.02 -18.91
CA SER A 412 39.88 5.02 -19.98
C SER A 412 40.95 3.98 -19.72
N ASP A 413 41.01 2.96 -20.59
CA ASP A 413 41.99 1.87 -20.52
C ASP A 413 41.92 1.10 -19.18
N VAL A 414 40.73 1.10 -18.57
CA VAL A 414 40.47 0.45 -17.28
C VAL A 414 40.41 -1.06 -17.46
N ARG A 415 41.07 -1.79 -16.54
CA ARG A 415 41.12 -3.26 -16.50
C ARG A 415 40.28 -3.78 -15.34
N ASP A 416 39.68 -4.96 -15.51
CA ASP A 416 38.73 -5.54 -14.55
C ASP A 416 39.29 -5.72 -13.13
N GLY A 417 40.62 -5.86 -12.98
CA GLY A 417 41.28 -6.07 -11.67
C GLY A 417 41.65 -4.79 -10.91
N MET A 418 41.38 -3.61 -11.45
CA MET A 418 41.64 -2.33 -10.78
C MET A 418 40.63 -2.06 -9.67
N ALA A 419 41.04 -1.40 -8.58
CA ALA A 419 40.16 -0.96 -7.49
C ALA A 419 39.01 -0.10 -8.03
N ILE A 420 39.30 0.84 -8.93
CA ILE A 420 38.27 1.69 -9.56
C ILE A 420 37.27 0.91 -10.43
N ALA A 421 37.62 -0.30 -10.88
CA ALA A 421 36.72 -1.18 -11.64
C ALA A 421 35.91 -2.12 -10.73
N THR A 422 36.39 -2.43 -9.54
CA THR A 422 35.80 -3.45 -8.66
C THR A 422 34.96 -2.84 -7.54
N ASP A 423 35.44 -1.77 -6.92
CA ASP A 423 34.85 -1.17 -5.72
C ASP A 423 33.86 -0.05 -6.03
N GLU A 424 32.85 0.10 -5.18
CA GLU A 424 31.92 1.22 -5.23
C GLU A 424 32.58 2.52 -4.73
N ILE A 425 32.88 3.40 -5.69
CA ILE A 425 33.48 4.73 -5.42
C ILE A 425 32.44 5.68 -4.82
N PHE A 426 31.20 5.62 -5.31
CA PHE A 426 30.07 6.47 -4.91
C PHE A 426 30.29 7.98 -5.15
N GLY A 427 30.93 8.30 -6.29
CA GLY A 427 31.22 9.67 -6.72
C GLY A 427 31.30 9.78 -8.23
N PRO A 428 31.61 10.98 -8.77
CA PRO A 428 31.51 11.27 -10.20
C PRO A 428 32.75 10.75 -10.96
N VAL A 429 32.97 9.44 -10.97
CA VAL A 429 34.15 8.77 -11.56
C VAL A 429 33.73 7.66 -12.53
N LEU A 430 33.88 7.90 -13.83
CA LEU A 430 33.52 6.97 -14.91
C LEU A 430 34.71 6.10 -15.28
N CYS A 431 34.50 4.79 -15.30
CA CYS A 431 35.50 3.82 -15.76
C CYS A 431 35.07 3.24 -17.10
N ILE A 432 35.81 3.51 -18.18
CA ILE A 432 35.51 3.01 -19.53
C ILE A 432 36.41 1.81 -19.86
N LEU A 433 35.78 0.65 -20.04
CA LEU A 433 36.41 -0.62 -20.37
C LEU A 433 36.09 -1.02 -21.82
N LYS A 434 37.08 -1.54 -22.53
CA LYS A 434 36.90 -2.06 -23.90
C LYS A 434 36.50 -3.54 -23.87
N TYR A 435 35.66 -3.99 -24.80
CA TYR A 435 35.31 -5.40 -25.00
C TYR A 435 35.12 -5.75 -26.49
N GLU A 436 35.12 -7.04 -26.85
CA GLU A 436 35.09 -7.51 -28.25
C GLU A 436 33.94 -8.46 -28.60
N SER A 437 33.38 -9.20 -27.63
CA SER A 437 32.22 -10.09 -27.88
C SER A 437 31.13 -9.99 -26.82
N ASP A 438 29.90 -10.36 -27.20
CA ASP A 438 28.75 -10.32 -26.30
C ASP A 438 28.88 -11.33 -25.15
N GLU A 439 29.43 -12.53 -25.41
CA GLU A 439 29.70 -13.55 -24.38
C GLU A 439 30.77 -13.07 -23.38
N GLU A 440 31.81 -12.42 -23.90
CA GLU A 440 32.89 -11.86 -23.10
C GLU A 440 32.36 -10.78 -22.14
N VAL A 441 31.57 -9.82 -22.66
CA VAL A 441 31.04 -8.74 -21.82
C VAL A 441 30.03 -9.24 -20.80
N ILE A 442 29.19 -10.24 -21.11
CA ILE A 442 28.30 -10.87 -20.12
C ILE A 442 29.13 -11.46 -18.97
N ARG A 443 30.20 -12.21 -19.28
CA ARG A 443 31.07 -12.82 -18.27
C ARG A 443 31.72 -11.76 -17.38
N ARG A 444 32.29 -10.70 -17.98
CA ARG A 444 32.98 -9.61 -17.26
C ARG A 444 32.02 -8.72 -16.47
N ALA A 445 30.85 -8.41 -17.03
CA ALA A 445 29.80 -7.69 -16.34
C ALA A 445 29.33 -8.44 -15.07
N ASN A 446 29.20 -9.77 -15.17
CA ASN A 446 28.81 -10.64 -14.07
C ASN A 446 29.94 -10.99 -13.09
N ALA A 447 31.21 -10.78 -13.45
CA ALA A 447 32.38 -10.99 -12.62
C ALA A 447 32.54 -9.85 -11.58
N SER A 448 31.52 -9.70 -10.75
CA SER A 448 31.43 -8.72 -9.67
C SER A 448 30.66 -9.34 -8.50
N PRO A 449 31.01 -9.05 -7.23
CA PRO A 449 30.19 -9.44 -6.08
C PRO A 449 28.83 -8.72 -6.07
N TYR A 450 28.72 -7.60 -6.79
CA TYR A 450 27.52 -6.80 -6.94
C TYR A 450 26.60 -7.30 -8.07
N GLY A 451 25.36 -6.81 -8.05
CA GLY A 451 24.34 -7.10 -9.06
C GLY A 451 23.09 -6.24 -8.87
N LEU A 452 23.23 -4.92 -8.70
CA LEU A 452 22.10 -4.03 -8.47
C LEU A 452 21.36 -3.68 -9.78
N ALA A 453 22.03 -3.00 -10.70
CA ALA A 453 21.46 -2.63 -11.99
C ALA A 453 22.44 -2.88 -13.15
N ALA A 454 21.94 -2.80 -14.39
CA ALA A 454 22.73 -2.75 -15.61
C ALA A 454 22.02 -1.96 -16.71
N GLY A 455 22.78 -1.52 -17.72
CA GLY A 455 22.28 -0.83 -18.90
C GLY A 455 22.85 -1.43 -20.17
N VAL A 456 22.04 -1.51 -21.23
CA VAL A 456 22.47 -2.02 -22.54
C VAL A 456 22.00 -1.07 -23.64
N TRP A 457 22.91 -0.62 -24.50
CA TRP A 457 22.62 0.21 -25.66
C TRP A 457 22.90 -0.56 -26.95
N THR A 458 21.85 -0.83 -27.74
CA THR A 458 21.91 -1.59 -29.00
C THR A 458 20.65 -1.33 -29.82
N ARG A 459 20.74 -1.46 -31.14
CA ARG A 459 19.60 -1.41 -32.06
C ARG A 459 19.02 -2.80 -32.34
N SER A 460 19.76 -3.86 -32.02
CA SER A 460 19.34 -5.25 -32.17
C SER A 460 18.46 -5.71 -31.00
N LEU A 461 17.22 -6.08 -31.31
CA LEU A 461 16.28 -6.65 -30.34
C LEU A 461 16.77 -8.00 -29.78
N ASP A 462 17.41 -8.81 -30.62
CA ASP A 462 17.95 -10.11 -30.21
C ASP A 462 19.10 -9.93 -29.23
N ARG A 463 20.01 -9.00 -29.52
CA ARG A 463 21.14 -8.67 -28.64
C ARG A 463 20.65 -8.07 -27.32
N ALA A 464 19.65 -7.17 -27.36
CA ALA A 464 19.05 -6.62 -26.15
C ALA A 464 18.47 -7.72 -25.24
N ASN A 465 17.69 -8.65 -25.79
CA ASN A 465 17.11 -9.76 -25.02
C ASN A 465 18.18 -10.72 -24.49
N MET A 466 19.19 -11.05 -25.31
CA MET A 466 20.28 -11.94 -24.92
C MET A 466 21.10 -11.34 -23.78
N LEU A 467 21.57 -10.10 -23.93
CA LEU A 467 22.35 -9.41 -22.89
C LEU A 467 21.52 -9.25 -21.62
N ALA A 468 20.27 -8.80 -21.70
CA ALA A 468 19.41 -8.64 -20.53
C ALA A 468 19.22 -9.93 -19.73
N ARG A 469 19.06 -11.08 -20.42
CA ARG A 469 18.91 -12.40 -19.78
C ARG A 469 20.23 -12.95 -19.24
N GLY A 470 21.35 -12.60 -19.88
CA GLY A 470 22.68 -13.02 -19.45
C GLY A 470 23.18 -12.29 -18.19
N LEU A 471 22.71 -11.06 -17.96
CA LEU A 471 23.13 -10.22 -16.83
C LEU A 471 22.48 -10.65 -15.52
N ARG A 472 23.29 -10.86 -14.48
CA ARG A 472 22.85 -11.27 -13.14
C ARG A 472 22.67 -10.05 -12.23
N THR A 473 21.64 -9.28 -12.51
CA THR A 473 21.35 -8.02 -11.82
C THR A 473 19.86 -7.83 -11.55
N GLY A 474 19.52 -6.96 -10.60
CA GLY A 474 18.14 -6.64 -10.22
C GLY A 474 17.31 -6.00 -11.32
N THR A 475 17.86 -4.95 -11.92
CA THR A 475 17.20 -4.16 -12.97
C THR A 475 18.12 -4.06 -14.18
N VAL A 476 17.57 -4.26 -15.38
CA VAL A 476 18.27 -4.02 -16.66
C VAL A 476 17.48 -3.00 -17.46
N TRP A 477 18.11 -1.88 -17.81
CA TRP A 477 17.56 -0.89 -18.72
C TRP A 477 18.12 -1.09 -20.14
N ILE A 478 17.25 -0.97 -21.15
CA ILE A 478 17.64 -1.10 -22.56
C ILE A 478 17.44 0.25 -23.24
N ASN A 479 18.53 0.82 -23.78
CA ASN A 479 18.59 2.14 -24.42
C ASN A 479 18.14 3.31 -23.51
N CYS A 480 18.16 3.11 -22.20
CA CYS A 480 17.94 4.10 -21.15
C CYS A 480 18.70 3.69 -19.87
N PHE A 481 18.66 4.53 -18.83
CA PHE A 481 19.25 4.22 -17.52
C PHE A 481 18.62 5.12 -16.44
N ASN A 482 18.64 4.70 -15.17
CA ASN A 482 18.07 5.45 -14.04
C ASN A 482 16.59 5.81 -14.24
N GLU A 483 15.83 4.95 -14.93
CA GLU A 483 14.38 5.09 -15.08
C GLU A 483 13.69 4.41 -13.90
N PHE A 484 13.04 5.21 -13.05
CA PHE A 484 12.40 4.76 -11.82
C PHE A 484 10.89 4.99 -11.87
N ASP A 485 10.13 3.95 -11.52
CA ASP A 485 8.67 4.01 -11.35
C ASP A 485 8.26 3.21 -10.11
N ALA A 486 7.32 3.71 -9.31
CA ALA A 486 6.89 3.07 -8.05
C ALA A 486 6.37 1.63 -8.24
N ALA A 487 5.88 1.29 -9.43
CA ALA A 487 5.39 -0.05 -9.78
C ALA A 487 6.51 -1.03 -10.17
N LEU A 488 7.69 -0.54 -10.56
CA LEU A 488 8.81 -1.39 -10.98
C LEU A 488 9.63 -1.82 -9.76
N PRO A 489 9.69 -3.13 -9.44
CA PRO A 489 10.49 -3.62 -8.32
C PRO A 489 11.96 -3.32 -8.59
N PHE A 490 12.66 -2.94 -7.53
CA PHE A 490 14.08 -2.61 -7.56
C PHE A 490 14.79 -3.36 -6.45
N GLY A 491 15.96 -3.90 -6.75
CA GLY A 491 16.86 -4.37 -5.72
C GLY A 491 17.85 -5.43 -6.15
N GLY A 492 18.88 -5.62 -5.32
CA GLY A 492 20.10 -6.32 -5.72
C GLY A 492 20.00 -7.84 -5.88
N PHE A 493 20.76 -8.37 -6.83
CA PHE A 493 21.29 -9.74 -6.78
C PHE A 493 22.57 -9.77 -5.93
N LYS A 494 22.98 -10.97 -5.50
CA LYS A 494 24.27 -11.22 -4.84
C LYS A 494 24.47 -10.31 -3.61
N GLN A 495 25.62 -9.61 -3.47
CA GLN A 495 25.90 -8.73 -2.33
C GLN A 495 25.31 -7.32 -2.48
N SER A 496 24.55 -7.04 -3.55
CA SER A 496 23.84 -5.77 -3.71
C SER A 496 22.50 -5.73 -2.98
N GLY A 497 22.01 -6.84 -2.42
CA GLY A 497 20.80 -6.79 -1.62
C GLY A 497 20.11 -8.13 -1.38
N ILE A 498 19.10 -8.09 -0.51
CA ILE A 498 18.18 -9.17 -0.18
C ILE A 498 16.78 -8.57 -0.14
N GLY A 499 15.85 -9.09 -0.93
CA GLY A 499 14.52 -8.52 -1.09
C GLY A 499 14.41 -7.54 -2.26
N ARG A 500 13.25 -6.89 -2.41
CA ARG A 500 12.97 -5.93 -3.48
C ARG A 500 12.09 -4.80 -2.96
N ASP A 501 12.61 -3.58 -2.96
CA ASP A 501 11.76 -2.41 -2.78
C ASP A 501 10.88 -2.16 -4.01
N LYS A 502 9.86 -1.33 -3.82
CA LYS A 502 8.89 -0.91 -4.85
C LYS A 502 8.03 -2.06 -5.40
N GLY A 503 7.09 -1.70 -6.26
CA GLY A 503 6.13 -2.61 -6.87
C GLY A 503 5.29 -3.39 -5.86
N GLU A 504 4.59 -4.40 -6.35
CA GLU A 504 3.86 -5.35 -5.53
C GLU A 504 4.82 -6.18 -4.64
N TYR A 505 6.02 -6.48 -5.14
CA TYR A 505 7.01 -7.34 -4.47
C TYR A 505 7.44 -6.83 -3.09
N ALA A 506 7.49 -5.51 -2.88
CA ALA A 506 7.83 -4.97 -1.57
C ALA A 506 6.81 -5.33 -0.50
N LEU A 507 5.52 -5.46 -0.84
CA LEU A 507 4.45 -5.71 0.14
C LEU A 507 4.70 -7.01 0.92
N ALA A 508 5.11 -8.07 0.22
CA ALA A 508 5.41 -9.37 0.82
C ALA A 508 6.51 -9.29 1.88
N GLN A 509 7.41 -8.31 1.78
CA GLN A 509 8.47 -8.12 2.77
C GLN A 509 7.98 -7.50 4.07
N TYR A 510 6.80 -6.88 4.07
CA TYR A 510 6.16 -6.20 5.21
C TYR A 510 4.92 -6.95 5.72
N THR A 511 4.71 -8.19 5.26
CA THR A 511 3.63 -9.06 5.71
C THR A 511 4.12 -10.41 6.22
N GLU A 512 3.35 -10.99 7.13
CA GLU A 512 3.40 -12.37 7.57
C GLU A 512 2.29 -13.19 6.91
N THR A 513 2.66 -14.33 6.32
CA THR A 513 1.68 -15.25 5.75
C THR A 513 1.21 -16.22 6.82
N LYS A 514 -0.04 -16.08 7.26
CA LYS A 514 -0.74 -17.03 8.13
C LYS A 514 -1.60 -17.96 7.29
N CYS A 515 -1.54 -19.26 7.54
CA CYS A 515 -2.40 -20.26 6.91
C CYS A 515 -3.47 -20.70 7.91
N GLU A 516 -4.73 -20.73 7.47
CA GLU A 516 -5.85 -21.24 8.24
C GLU A 516 -6.52 -22.35 7.45
N ALA A 517 -6.75 -23.49 8.10
CA ALA A 517 -7.47 -24.61 7.55
C ALA A 517 -8.60 -24.98 8.51
N LEU A 518 -9.83 -24.78 8.06
CA LEU A 518 -11.02 -25.17 8.81
C LEU A 518 -11.45 -26.56 8.34
N PHE A 519 -11.50 -27.51 9.26
CA PHE A 519 -12.12 -28.81 8.97
C PHE A 519 -13.62 -28.60 8.79
N CYS A 520 -14.10 -28.86 7.59
CA CYS A 520 -15.49 -28.89 7.23
C CYS A 520 -16.06 -30.25 7.67
N LEU A 521 -16.28 -30.45 8.98
CA LEU A 521 -17.15 -31.53 9.48
C LEU A 521 -18.47 -31.42 8.73
N ASP A 522 -18.74 -32.36 7.82
CA ASP A 522 -19.94 -32.47 6.96
C ASP A 522 -20.87 -31.27 7.18
N LEU A 523 -20.46 -30.09 6.69
CA LEU A 523 -21.26 -28.86 6.76
C LEU A 523 -22.36 -28.93 5.68
N ARG A 524 -22.75 -30.15 5.30
CA ARG A 524 -24.15 -30.54 5.44
C ARG A 524 -24.57 -30.30 6.90
N CYS A 525 -24.78 -29.02 7.22
CA CYS A 525 -26.05 -28.68 7.83
C CYS A 525 -27.10 -29.45 7.01
N ASN A 526 -27.54 -30.59 7.53
CA ASN A 526 -28.88 -31.06 7.28
C ASN A 526 -29.78 -29.92 7.77
N LEU A 527 -29.96 -28.91 6.90
CA LEU A 527 -31.12 -28.03 6.91
C LEU A 527 -32.40 -28.81 6.62
N HIS A 528 -32.31 -30.15 6.57
CA HIS A 528 -33.43 -31.08 6.55
C HIS A 528 -33.84 -31.61 7.93
N SER A 529 -33.07 -31.40 9.01
CA SER A 529 -33.49 -31.79 10.37
C SER A 529 -33.79 -30.57 11.23
N ALA A 530 -34.98 -30.57 11.83
CA ALA A 530 -35.50 -29.49 12.67
C ALA A 530 -34.55 -29.11 13.84
N GLU A 531 -33.78 -30.06 14.36
CA GLU A 531 -32.80 -29.83 15.45
C GLU A 531 -31.66 -28.87 15.06
N SER A 532 -31.16 -28.92 13.83
CA SER A 532 -30.05 -28.06 13.37
C SER A 532 -30.47 -26.59 13.27
N ALA A 533 -31.74 -26.35 12.92
CA ALA A 533 -32.33 -25.01 12.87
C ALA A 533 -32.67 -24.46 14.26
N GLU A 534 -32.76 -25.30 15.28
CA GLU A 534 -33.03 -24.92 16.67
C GLU A 534 -31.71 -24.54 17.37
N LEU A 535 -30.64 -25.29 17.16
CA LEU A 535 -29.28 -24.97 17.61
C LEU A 535 -28.74 -23.65 17.02
N LEU A 536 -28.98 -23.39 15.73
CA LEU A 536 -28.63 -22.11 15.11
C LEU A 536 -29.52 -20.96 15.63
N ARG A 537 -30.79 -21.22 15.95
CA ARG A 537 -31.67 -20.22 16.59
C ARG A 537 -31.23 -19.90 18.01
N GLU A 538 -30.78 -20.89 18.77
CA GLU A 538 -30.23 -20.69 20.12
C GLU A 538 -28.88 -19.97 20.09
N ALA A 539 -27.96 -20.37 19.20
CA ALA A 539 -26.66 -19.72 19.03
C ALA A 539 -26.80 -18.27 18.54
N TRP A 540 -27.73 -18.01 17.61
CA TRP A 540 -28.02 -16.65 17.13
C TRP A 540 -28.74 -15.82 18.19
N ALA A 541 -29.64 -16.39 18.99
CA ALA A 541 -30.25 -15.72 20.13
C ALA A 541 -29.23 -15.38 21.23
N HIS A 542 -28.22 -16.24 21.44
CA HIS A 542 -27.15 -16.01 22.41
C HIS A 542 -26.19 -14.90 21.92
N HIS A 543 -25.85 -14.88 20.63
CA HIS A 543 -24.91 -13.91 20.07
C HIS A 543 -25.54 -12.52 19.85
N VAL A 544 -26.83 -12.45 19.49
CA VAL A 544 -27.58 -11.18 19.40
C VAL A 544 -27.90 -10.61 20.79
N GLY A 545 -27.99 -11.47 21.82
CA GLY A 545 -28.13 -11.05 23.22
C GLY A 545 -26.91 -10.30 23.77
N GLU A 546 -25.69 -10.71 23.40
CA GLU A 546 -24.46 -10.03 23.84
C GLU A 546 -24.15 -8.75 23.04
N LEU A 547 -24.55 -8.70 21.75
CA LEU A 547 -24.31 -7.53 20.89
C LEU A 547 -25.23 -6.32 21.16
N LEU A 548 -26.26 -6.46 22.01
CA LEU A 548 -27.19 -5.38 22.33
C LEU A 548 -26.97 -4.70 23.70
N LEU A 549 -26.01 -5.15 24.53
CA LEU A 549 -25.66 -4.48 25.79
C LEU A 549 -24.18 -4.63 26.18
N PRO A 550 -23.27 -3.72 25.77
CA PRO A 550 -21.96 -3.62 26.40
C PRO A 550 -22.03 -2.63 27.57
N GLY A 551 -22.01 -3.12 28.80
CA GLY A 551 -21.79 -2.27 29.97
C GLY A 551 -22.30 -2.79 31.30
N ALA A 552 -21.67 -3.82 31.87
CA ALA A 552 -21.61 -4.06 33.32
C ALA A 552 -20.66 -5.24 33.64
N ALA A 553 -19.36 -5.05 33.43
CA ALA A 553 -18.34 -5.91 34.04
C ALA A 553 -17.43 -5.01 34.88
N GLY A 554 -17.91 -4.69 36.08
CA GLY A 554 -17.19 -4.00 37.12
C GLY A 554 -17.81 -4.36 38.45
N ASP A 555 -17.04 -5.11 39.24
CA ASP A 555 -17.22 -5.37 40.67
C ASP A 555 -18.27 -6.43 41.08
N ARG A 556 -17.79 -7.63 41.40
CA ARG A 556 -18.47 -8.58 42.30
C ARG A 556 -17.46 -9.44 43.06
N GLY A 557 -17.21 -9.07 44.31
CA GLY A 557 -17.16 -10.04 45.40
C GLY A 557 -18.60 -10.29 45.87
N CYS A 558 -19.13 -11.48 45.59
CA CYS A 558 -20.16 -12.20 46.34
C CYS A 558 -20.62 -13.44 45.53
N ASP A 559 -20.55 -14.61 46.18
CA ASP A 559 -20.89 -15.93 45.66
C ASP A 559 -22.41 -16.14 45.41
N PRO A 560 -22.79 -17.19 44.66
CA PRO A 560 -23.96 -17.20 43.79
C PRO A 560 -25.20 -17.88 44.39
N ILE A 561 -26.39 -17.34 44.08
CA ILE A 561 -27.64 -18.10 44.09
C ILE A 561 -28.08 -18.28 42.64
N GLN A 562 -28.24 -19.54 42.27
CA GLN A 562 -28.65 -20.04 40.95
C GLN A 562 -29.90 -19.34 40.42
N LEU A 563 -29.79 -18.79 39.20
CA LEU A 563 -30.92 -18.44 38.34
C LEU A 563 -30.57 -18.88 36.92
N GLN A 564 -30.88 -20.14 36.60
CA GLN A 564 -31.05 -20.58 35.23
C GLN A 564 -32.50 -20.28 34.81
N ASN A 565 -32.62 -19.71 33.61
CA ASN A 565 -33.70 -19.88 32.63
C ASN A 565 -35.08 -20.26 33.18
N GLU A 566 -35.98 -19.27 33.32
CA GLU A 566 -37.40 -19.35 32.92
C GLU A 566 -38.17 -18.07 33.29
N THR A 567 -38.76 -17.41 32.28
CA THR A 567 -39.93 -16.52 32.36
C THR A 567 -39.86 -15.21 33.19
N GLY A 568 -39.57 -14.09 32.52
CA GLY A 568 -39.81 -12.73 33.06
C GLY A 568 -41.27 -12.41 33.43
N SER A 569 -42.22 -13.25 33.00
CA SER A 569 -43.64 -13.19 33.36
C SER A 569 -43.89 -13.54 34.84
N HIS A 570 -43.17 -14.53 35.40
CA HIS A 570 -43.36 -14.92 36.79
C HIS A 570 -42.84 -13.89 37.79
N THR A 571 -41.82 -13.11 37.43
CA THR A 571 -41.22 -12.09 38.31
C THR A 571 -42.13 -10.88 38.58
N LEU A 572 -43.04 -10.52 37.66
CA LEU A 572 -43.92 -9.35 37.82
C LEU A 572 -45.16 -9.66 38.67
N SER A 573 -45.77 -10.84 38.50
CA SER A 573 -46.90 -11.31 39.33
C SER A 573 -46.47 -11.53 40.79
N VAL A 574 -45.29 -12.11 41.02
CA VAL A 574 -44.72 -12.32 42.37
C VAL A 574 -44.39 -11.00 43.09
N HIS A 575 -44.14 -9.91 42.35
CA HIS A 575 -43.93 -8.58 42.93
C HIS A 575 -45.24 -7.85 43.27
N ALA A 576 -46.31 -8.04 42.49
CA ALA A 576 -47.62 -7.47 42.80
C ALA A 576 -48.22 -8.03 44.11
N GLN A 577 -48.04 -9.33 44.37
CA GLN A 577 -48.50 -10.00 45.59
C GLN A 577 -47.74 -9.62 46.88
N ARG A 578 -46.61 -8.89 46.78
CA ARG A 578 -45.74 -8.51 47.91
C ARG A 578 -45.75 -7.01 48.23
N LEU A 579 -46.63 -6.23 47.60
CA LEU A 579 -46.73 -4.78 47.81
C LEU A 579 -47.18 -4.48 49.25
N LYS A 580 -46.38 -3.70 49.99
CA LYS A 580 -46.65 -3.34 51.40
C LYS A 580 -47.05 -1.87 51.59
N SER A 581 -46.96 -1.04 50.56
CA SER A 581 -47.29 0.39 50.63
C SER A 581 -47.78 0.95 49.28
N GLU A 582 -48.57 2.04 49.32
CA GLU A 582 -48.98 2.79 48.11
C GLU A 582 -47.79 3.31 47.29
N ALA A 583 -46.64 3.57 47.93
CA ALA A 583 -45.44 4.06 47.26
C ALA A 583 -44.81 2.99 46.35
N ASP A 584 -44.79 1.72 46.80
CA ASP A 584 -44.28 0.59 46.02
C ASP A 584 -45.18 0.31 44.81
N ALA A 585 -46.49 0.45 44.98
CA ALA A 585 -47.47 0.28 43.90
C ALA A 585 -47.33 1.38 42.82
N ARG A 586 -47.05 2.64 43.21
CA ARG A 586 -46.76 3.73 42.27
C ARG A 586 -45.46 3.49 41.49
N LEU A 587 -44.42 2.97 42.15
CA LEU A 587 -43.15 2.66 41.50
C LEU A 587 -43.30 1.53 40.47
N LEU A 588 -44.04 0.47 40.81
CA LEU A 588 -44.31 -0.64 39.91
C LEU A 588 -45.16 -0.19 38.70
N ARG A 589 -46.17 0.66 38.92
CA ARG A 589 -46.99 1.27 37.85
C ARG A 589 -46.14 2.11 36.89
N ASN A 590 -45.25 2.95 37.40
CA ASN A 590 -44.35 3.76 36.56
C ASN A 590 -43.37 2.88 35.76
N ARG A 591 -42.94 1.75 36.31
CA ARG A 591 -42.07 0.79 35.63
C ARG A 591 -42.80 0.06 34.50
N LEU A 592 -44.04 -0.36 34.73
CA LEU A 592 -44.91 -0.94 33.69
C LEU A 592 -45.19 0.05 32.55
N GLU A 593 -45.44 1.33 32.88
CA GLU A 593 -45.67 2.37 31.88
C GLU A 593 -44.43 2.65 31.01
N ARG A 594 -43.22 2.59 31.59
CA ARG A 594 -41.96 2.70 30.83
C ARG A 594 -41.74 1.51 29.90
N LEU A 595 -41.97 0.29 30.38
CA LEU A 595 -41.82 -0.93 29.57
C LEU A 595 -42.76 -0.88 28.35
N LYS A 596 -44.01 -0.44 28.55
CA LYS A 596 -44.97 -0.23 27.47
C LYS A 596 -44.50 0.80 26.43
N GLN A 597 -43.83 1.88 26.87
CA GLN A 597 -43.25 2.88 25.95
C GLN A 597 -42.03 2.35 25.19
N GLU A 598 -41.19 1.54 25.81
CA GLU A 598 -40.02 0.91 25.19
C GLU A 598 -40.45 -0.13 24.13
N GLU A 599 -41.47 -0.94 24.44
CA GLU A 599 -42.07 -1.88 23.48
C GLU A 599 -42.68 -1.16 22.27
N LEU A 600 -43.39 -0.06 22.48
CA LEU A 600 -43.96 0.74 21.39
C LEU A 600 -42.87 1.35 20.49
N LYS A 601 -41.73 1.74 21.05
CA LYS A 601 -40.56 2.22 20.28
C LYS A 601 -39.91 1.10 19.48
N ALA A 602 -39.78 -0.09 20.07
CA ALA A 602 -39.23 -1.26 19.38
C ALA A 602 -40.12 -1.65 18.18
N LEU A 603 -41.45 -1.69 18.37
CA LEU A 603 -42.41 -1.96 17.29
C LEU A 603 -42.31 -0.96 16.13
N LYS A 604 -42.23 0.33 16.43
CA LYS A 604 -42.06 1.37 15.41
C LYS A 604 -40.75 1.21 14.62
N LYS A 605 -39.67 0.84 15.30
CA LYS A 605 -38.36 0.62 14.68
C LYS A 605 -38.35 -0.63 13.78
N ILE A 606 -39.06 -1.69 14.18
CA ILE A 606 -39.24 -2.90 13.36
C ILE A 606 -40.03 -2.55 12.09
N ALA A 607 -41.15 -1.84 12.22
CA ALA A 607 -41.97 -1.42 11.07
C ALA A 607 -41.20 -0.49 10.10
N GLU A 608 -40.37 0.42 10.62
CA GLU A 608 -39.55 1.30 9.79
C GLU A 608 -38.43 0.55 9.06
N THR A 609 -37.80 -0.43 9.74
CA THR A 609 -36.76 -1.28 9.15
C THR A 609 -37.33 -2.15 8.03
N ARG A 610 -38.53 -2.70 8.22
CA ARG A 610 -39.28 -3.45 7.21
C ARG A 610 -39.55 -2.61 5.96
N ARG A 611 -40.11 -1.42 6.13
CA ARG A 611 -40.41 -0.51 5.01
C ARG A 611 -39.16 -0.16 4.19
N ARG A 612 -38.02 0.10 4.86
CA ARG A 612 -36.75 0.38 4.16
C ARG A 612 -36.21 -0.83 3.41
N ALA A 613 -36.38 -2.04 3.95
CA ALA A 613 -35.97 -3.27 3.28
C ALA A 613 -36.82 -3.53 2.02
N GLU A 614 -38.14 -3.35 2.11
CA GLU A 614 -39.07 -3.45 0.98
C GLU A 614 -38.73 -2.43 -0.12
N GLU A 615 -38.47 -1.16 0.23
CA GLU A 615 -38.09 -0.11 -0.73
C GLU A 615 -36.75 -0.41 -1.46
N ILE A 616 -35.74 -0.89 -0.73
CA ILE A 616 -34.43 -1.26 -1.32
C ILE A 616 -34.57 -2.45 -2.27
N MET A 617 -35.40 -3.42 -1.91
CA MET A 617 -35.63 -4.63 -2.72
C MET A 617 -36.37 -4.30 -4.01
N GLU A 618 -37.42 -3.47 -3.94
CA GLU A 618 -38.19 -3.04 -5.10
C GLU A 618 -37.31 -2.26 -6.10
N LEU A 619 -36.41 -1.42 -5.58
CA LEU A 619 -35.41 -0.70 -6.40
C LEU A 619 -34.41 -1.65 -7.08
N LYS A 620 -33.95 -2.69 -6.39
CA LYS A 620 -33.04 -3.70 -6.97
C LYS A 620 -33.72 -4.50 -8.08
N LEU A 621 -34.93 -5.02 -7.83
CA LEU A 621 -35.72 -5.78 -8.80
C LEU A 621 -36.04 -4.97 -10.07
N ARG A 622 -36.38 -3.68 -9.93
CA ARG A 622 -36.63 -2.78 -11.08
C ARG A 622 -35.37 -2.50 -11.90
N ASN A 623 -34.22 -2.30 -11.24
CA ASN A 623 -32.95 -2.04 -11.92
C ASN A 623 -32.42 -3.28 -12.65
N GLU A 624 -32.57 -4.45 -12.04
CA GLU A 624 -32.14 -5.73 -12.64
C GLU A 624 -33.03 -6.13 -13.81
N SER A 625 -34.35 -5.95 -13.72
CA SER A 625 -35.28 -6.18 -14.84
C SER A 625 -34.94 -5.30 -16.05
N ARG A 626 -34.65 -4.00 -15.84
CA ARG A 626 -34.21 -3.09 -16.91
C ARG A 626 -32.87 -3.49 -17.54
N MET A 627 -31.95 -4.04 -16.76
CA MET A 627 -30.66 -4.55 -17.24
C MET A 627 -30.83 -5.80 -18.09
N MET A 628 -31.70 -6.73 -17.66
CA MET A 628 -32.00 -7.96 -18.41
C MET A 628 -32.68 -7.68 -19.75
N GLU A 629 -33.63 -6.73 -19.78
CA GLU A 629 -34.35 -6.34 -21.00
C GLU A 629 -33.40 -5.71 -22.03
N LYS A 630 -32.53 -4.79 -21.59
CA LYS A 630 -31.49 -4.18 -22.44
C LYS A 630 -30.50 -5.22 -22.98
N ARG A 631 -30.13 -6.20 -22.17
CA ARG A 631 -29.15 -7.23 -22.54
C ARG A 631 -29.76 -8.26 -23.51
N GLY A 632 -31.03 -8.63 -23.32
CA GLY A 632 -31.79 -9.47 -24.26
C GLY A 632 -31.94 -8.82 -25.64
N HIS A 633 -32.26 -7.51 -25.69
CA HIS A 633 -32.29 -6.77 -26.95
C HIS A 633 -30.94 -6.71 -27.67
N LEU A 634 -29.84 -6.59 -26.93
CA LEU A 634 -28.49 -6.57 -27.50
C LEU A 634 -28.13 -7.92 -28.14
N VAL A 635 -28.44 -9.02 -27.44
CA VAL A 635 -28.18 -10.39 -27.92
C VAL A 635 -29.00 -10.69 -29.17
N GLU A 636 -30.28 -10.29 -29.20
CA GLU A 636 -31.15 -10.51 -30.37
C GLU A 636 -30.72 -9.65 -31.58
N GLN A 637 -30.30 -8.41 -31.37
CA GLN A 637 -29.72 -7.58 -32.44
C GLN A 637 -28.44 -8.20 -33.02
N GLN A 638 -27.60 -8.77 -32.16
CA GLN A 638 -26.34 -9.41 -32.57
C GLN A 638 -26.62 -10.68 -33.40
N ARG A 639 -27.59 -11.51 -32.96
CA ARG A 639 -28.07 -12.70 -33.68
C ARG A 639 -28.60 -12.33 -35.08
N GLN A 640 -29.45 -11.32 -35.18
CA GLN A 640 -30.02 -10.88 -36.46
C GLN A 640 -28.95 -10.35 -37.43
N MET A 641 -27.95 -9.63 -36.91
CA MET A 641 -26.84 -9.12 -37.72
C MET A 641 -25.96 -10.25 -38.28
N GLU A 642 -25.75 -11.32 -37.49
CA GLU A 642 -24.95 -12.46 -37.90
C GLU A 642 -25.69 -13.42 -38.82
N GLU A 643 -26.99 -13.65 -38.62
CA GLU A 643 -27.84 -14.38 -39.57
C GLU A 643 -27.91 -13.66 -40.93
N ALA A 644 -27.91 -12.32 -40.93
CA ALA A 644 -27.83 -11.54 -42.17
C ALA A 644 -26.47 -11.72 -42.86
N ARG A 645 -25.37 -11.74 -42.10
CA ARG A 645 -24.01 -12.00 -42.63
C ARG A 645 -23.85 -13.43 -43.15
N HIS A 646 -24.41 -14.41 -42.45
CA HIS A 646 -24.39 -15.82 -42.86
C HIS A 646 -25.19 -16.03 -44.15
N ARG A 647 -26.38 -15.43 -44.27
CA ARG A 647 -27.16 -15.43 -45.52
C ARG A 647 -26.41 -14.77 -46.68
N ALA A 648 -25.74 -13.64 -46.44
CA ALA A 648 -24.90 -12.99 -47.45
C ALA A 648 -23.70 -13.85 -47.87
N TYR A 649 -23.11 -14.60 -46.94
CA TYR A 649 -22.02 -15.55 -47.22
C TYR A 649 -22.48 -16.75 -48.05
N LEU A 650 -23.63 -17.36 -47.70
CA LEU A 650 -24.21 -18.47 -48.44
C LEU A 650 -24.63 -18.06 -49.87
N GLN A 651 -25.16 -16.84 -50.05
CA GLN A 651 -25.40 -16.27 -51.38
C GLN A 651 -24.13 -16.11 -52.20
N LYS A 652 -23.01 -15.69 -51.56
CA LYS A 652 -21.69 -15.61 -52.22
C LYS A 652 -21.17 -16.98 -52.66
N VAL A 653 -21.36 -18.00 -51.84
CA VAL A 653 -20.93 -19.39 -52.12
C VAL A 653 -21.80 -20.03 -53.21
N SER A 654 -23.13 -19.80 -53.18
CA SER A 654 -24.06 -20.30 -54.21
C SER A 654 -23.80 -19.72 -55.60
N ARG A 655 -23.29 -18.49 -55.72
CA ARG A 655 -22.91 -17.87 -57.00
C ARG A 655 -21.65 -18.50 -57.63
N HIS A 656 -20.92 -19.34 -56.89
CA HIS A 656 -19.65 -19.95 -57.33
C HIS A 656 -19.76 -21.47 -57.62
N GLY A 657 -20.97 -22.01 -57.76
CA GLY A 657 -21.19 -23.30 -58.44
C GLY A 657 -20.53 -24.52 -57.80
N ALA A 658 -20.62 -24.69 -56.48
CA ALA A 658 -20.18 -25.92 -55.82
C ALA A 658 -21.37 -26.86 -55.58
N THR A 659 -21.37 -28.02 -56.26
CA THR A 659 -22.37 -29.08 -56.11
C THR A 659 -22.21 -29.89 -54.82
N GLU A 660 -23.31 -30.51 -54.40
CA GLU A 660 -23.53 -31.18 -53.10
C GLU A 660 -22.56 -32.34 -52.80
N GLN A 661 -21.94 -32.93 -53.83
CA GLN A 661 -20.92 -33.98 -53.71
C GLN A 661 -19.60 -33.49 -53.08
N SER A 662 -19.27 -32.19 -53.21
CA SER A 662 -18.05 -31.62 -52.64
C SER A 662 -18.14 -31.41 -51.12
N ARG A 663 -19.35 -31.44 -50.55
CA ARG A 663 -19.56 -31.26 -49.10
C ARG A 663 -19.24 -32.50 -48.27
N SER A 664 -19.36 -33.70 -48.86
CA SER A 664 -19.14 -34.97 -48.14
C SER A 664 -17.64 -35.34 -48.03
N LYS A 665 -16.82 -35.05 -49.05
CA LYS A 665 -15.40 -35.41 -49.06
C LYS A 665 -14.52 -34.64 -48.07
N VAL A 666 -14.93 -33.44 -47.65
CA VAL A 666 -14.19 -32.62 -46.68
C VAL A 666 -14.30 -33.19 -45.26
N PHE A 667 -15.33 -34.00 -44.98
CA PHE A 667 -15.57 -34.57 -43.64
C PHE A 667 -14.69 -35.80 -43.34
N GLN A 668 -14.33 -36.61 -44.34
CA GLN A 668 -13.47 -37.79 -44.15
C GLN A 668 -11.96 -37.48 -44.11
N SER A 669 -11.51 -36.39 -44.75
CA SER A 669 -10.08 -36.15 -45.02
C SER A 669 -9.23 -35.73 -43.79
N LYS A 670 -9.81 -35.49 -42.61
CA LYS A 670 -9.05 -35.09 -41.41
C LYS A 670 -8.53 -36.25 -40.56
N ARG A 671 -8.98 -37.49 -40.81
CA ARG A 671 -8.48 -38.66 -40.06
C ARG A 671 -7.18 -39.22 -40.64
N ASP A 672 -6.97 -39.06 -41.95
CA ASP A 672 -5.83 -39.68 -42.65
C ASP A 672 -4.65 -38.71 -42.88
N MET A 673 -4.87 -37.39 -42.80
CA MET A 673 -3.87 -36.36 -43.12
C MET A 673 -2.82 -36.13 -42.01
N ALA A 674 -3.06 -36.63 -40.80
CA ALA A 674 -2.13 -36.47 -39.68
C ALA A 674 -0.91 -37.41 -39.78
N ASP A 675 -1.07 -38.58 -40.42
CA ASP A 675 0.01 -39.57 -40.55
C ASP A 675 0.82 -39.38 -41.84
N GLN A 676 0.22 -38.88 -42.91
CA GLN A 676 0.92 -38.62 -44.18
C GLN A 676 1.91 -37.44 -44.12
N THR A 677 1.61 -36.42 -43.30
CA THR A 677 2.41 -35.19 -43.21
C THR A 677 3.77 -35.39 -42.50
N ARG A 678 3.97 -36.50 -41.78
CA ARG A 678 5.28 -36.85 -41.20
C ARG A 678 6.21 -37.56 -42.18
N GLN A 679 5.65 -38.35 -43.11
CA GLN A 679 6.44 -39.10 -44.09
C GLN A 679 6.90 -38.22 -45.26
N GLU A 680 6.03 -37.33 -45.76
CA GLU A 680 6.33 -36.51 -46.94
C GLU A 680 7.36 -35.39 -46.68
N ARG A 681 7.51 -34.96 -45.42
CA ARG A 681 8.49 -33.93 -45.05
C ARG A 681 9.93 -34.45 -45.09
N SER A 682 10.13 -35.75 -44.85
CA SER A 682 11.44 -36.42 -44.96
C SER A 682 11.87 -36.66 -46.41
N ASP A 683 10.91 -36.91 -47.31
CA ASP A 683 11.20 -37.20 -48.73
C ASP A 683 11.40 -35.92 -49.58
N LEU A 684 10.80 -34.80 -49.16
CA LEU A 684 10.95 -33.51 -49.83
C LEU A 684 12.31 -32.84 -49.58
N GLU A 685 12.94 -33.10 -48.42
CA GLU A 685 14.27 -32.57 -48.10
C GLU A 685 15.38 -33.31 -48.88
N CYS A 686 15.15 -34.56 -49.30
CA CYS A 686 16.13 -35.33 -50.09
C CYS A 686 16.06 -35.03 -51.61
N ARG A 687 14.97 -34.44 -52.12
CA ARG A 687 14.76 -34.17 -53.56
C ARG A 687 15.07 -32.74 -54.00
N ALA A 688 15.40 -31.83 -53.08
CA ALA A 688 15.67 -30.42 -53.38
C ALA A 688 17.11 -30.13 -53.85
N ALA A 689 17.90 -31.13 -54.25
CA ALA A 689 19.26 -30.95 -54.75
C ALA A 689 19.38 -30.93 -56.28
N HIS A 690 18.36 -31.29 -57.06
CA HIS A 690 18.40 -31.23 -58.52
C HIS A 690 17.03 -30.87 -59.08
N LEU A 691 16.92 -29.70 -59.71
CA LEU A 691 16.41 -29.54 -61.09
C LEU A 691 16.08 -28.07 -61.36
N ARG A 692 16.72 -27.56 -62.41
CA ARG A 692 16.38 -26.30 -63.08
C ARG A 692 15.28 -26.55 -64.11
N ASP A 693 14.41 -25.55 -64.20
CA ASP A 693 13.64 -25.08 -65.34
C ASP A 693 12.33 -25.81 -65.77
N ARG A 694 11.37 -24.94 -66.14
CA ARG A 694 10.02 -25.10 -66.75
C ARG A 694 8.90 -25.79 -65.94
N ASP A 695 7.79 -25.09 -65.70
CA ASP A 695 6.59 -25.17 -66.55
C ASP A 695 5.36 -24.40 -65.99
N SER A 696 4.61 -23.74 -66.88
CA SER A 696 3.43 -22.89 -66.62
C SER A 696 2.23 -23.63 -65.97
N ARG A 697 2.25 -24.97 -65.95
CA ARG A 697 1.21 -25.80 -65.31
C ARG A 697 1.26 -25.80 -63.78
N ARG A 698 2.44 -25.56 -63.18
CA ARG A 698 2.61 -25.53 -61.72
C ARG A 698 1.97 -24.30 -61.09
N ALA A 699 1.95 -23.16 -61.79
CA ALA A 699 1.32 -21.92 -61.31
C ALA A 699 -0.21 -22.05 -61.18
N LYS A 700 -0.89 -22.72 -62.12
CA LYS A 700 -2.34 -22.97 -62.01
C LYS A 700 -2.68 -23.91 -60.85
N HIS A 701 -1.84 -24.92 -60.60
CA HIS A 701 -2.01 -25.81 -59.46
C HIS A 701 -1.78 -25.07 -58.14
N ILE A 702 -0.72 -24.26 -58.04
CA ILE A 702 -0.43 -23.42 -56.86
C ILE A 702 -1.56 -22.41 -56.58
N PHE A 703 -2.14 -21.77 -57.61
CA PHE A 703 -3.29 -20.87 -57.43
C PHE A 703 -4.57 -21.59 -56.99
N SER A 704 -4.78 -22.83 -57.44
CA SER A 704 -5.86 -23.70 -56.96
C SER A 704 -5.68 -24.04 -55.48
N THR A 705 -4.47 -24.48 -55.11
CA THR A 705 -4.10 -24.83 -53.74
C THR A 705 -4.17 -23.62 -52.79
N ILE A 706 -3.75 -22.43 -53.23
CA ILE A 706 -3.88 -21.18 -52.44
C ILE A 706 -5.35 -20.81 -52.22
N LYS A 707 -6.22 -20.98 -53.22
CA LYS A 707 -7.67 -20.75 -53.07
C LYS A 707 -8.32 -21.75 -52.11
N GLU A 708 -7.99 -23.03 -52.23
CA GLU A 708 -8.45 -24.07 -51.31
C GLU A 708 -7.95 -23.83 -49.89
N HIS A 709 -6.70 -23.41 -49.72
CA HIS A 709 -6.12 -23.07 -48.43
C HIS A 709 -6.76 -21.81 -47.82
N GLN A 710 -7.06 -20.78 -48.62
CA GLN A 710 -7.82 -19.61 -48.16
C GLN A 710 -9.25 -19.98 -47.74
N ILE A 711 -9.91 -20.89 -48.44
CA ILE A 711 -11.23 -21.41 -48.06
C ILE A 711 -11.12 -22.21 -46.74
N GLN A 712 -10.12 -23.07 -46.58
CA GLN A 712 -9.89 -23.83 -45.36
C GLN A 712 -9.55 -22.95 -44.15
N VAL A 713 -8.72 -21.92 -44.33
CA VAL A 713 -8.39 -20.95 -43.25
C VAL A 713 -9.63 -20.14 -42.87
N THR A 714 -10.43 -19.72 -43.85
CA THR A 714 -11.69 -18.99 -43.59
C THR A 714 -12.70 -19.88 -42.87
N TYR A 715 -12.79 -21.15 -43.23
CA TYR A 715 -13.67 -22.12 -42.60
C TYR A 715 -13.21 -22.49 -41.18
N SER A 716 -11.89 -22.66 -40.95
CA SER A 716 -11.32 -22.90 -39.62
C SER A 716 -11.59 -21.73 -38.68
N LYS A 717 -11.40 -20.48 -39.16
CA LYS A 717 -11.75 -19.26 -38.40
C LYS A 717 -13.25 -19.09 -38.18
N MET A 718 -14.10 -19.75 -38.96
CA MET A 718 -15.55 -19.77 -38.75
C MET A 718 -15.92 -20.81 -37.69
N GLN A 719 -15.29 -21.99 -37.70
CA GLN A 719 -15.49 -23.02 -36.68
C GLN A 719 -14.97 -22.58 -35.30
N GLU A 720 -13.80 -21.92 -35.24
CA GLU A 720 -13.28 -21.34 -34.00
C GLU A 720 -14.23 -20.30 -33.40
N ARG A 721 -14.91 -19.52 -34.25
CA ARG A 721 -15.92 -18.53 -33.82
C ARG A 721 -17.20 -19.19 -33.34
N MET A 722 -17.69 -20.23 -34.01
CA MET A 722 -18.84 -21.00 -33.53
C MET A 722 -18.58 -21.64 -32.16
N VAL A 723 -17.40 -22.22 -31.95
CA VAL A 723 -17.01 -22.79 -30.64
C VAL A 723 -16.88 -21.70 -29.57
N HIS A 724 -16.42 -20.51 -29.94
CA HIS A 724 -16.37 -19.36 -29.03
C HIS A 724 -17.78 -18.87 -28.66
N GLU A 725 -18.72 -18.85 -29.61
CA GLU A 725 -20.12 -18.48 -29.40
C GLU A 725 -20.87 -19.50 -28.55
N GLU A 726 -20.65 -20.81 -28.75
CA GLU A 726 -21.20 -21.86 -27.87
C GLU A 726 -20.70 -21.71 -26.44
N ARG A 727 -19.42 -21.36 -26.24
CA ARG A 727 -18.86 -21.05 -24.92
C ARG A 727 -19.50 -19.81 -24.32
N LEU A 728 -19.72 -18.77 -25.11
CA LEU A 728 -20.35 -17.52 -24.65
C LEU A 728 -21.84 -17.74 -24.29
N GLN A 729 -22.56 -18.57 -25.05
CA GLN A 729 -23.92 -19.00 -24.73
C GLN A 729 -23.98 -19.82 -23.45
N ALA A 730 -23.06 -20.79 -23.27
CA ALA A 730 -22.96 -21.57 -22.05
C ALA A 730 -22.62 -20.70 -20.82
N GLU A 731 -21.73 -19.71 -20.99
CA GLU A 731 -21.40 -18.76 -19.93
C GLU A 731 -22.59 -17.84 -19.60
N THR A 732 -23.35 -17.43 -20.61
CA THR A 732 -24.56 -16.61 -20.42
C THR A 732 -25.66 -17.41 -19.71
N GLN A 733 -25.87 -18.69 -20.07
CA GLN A 733 -26.79 -19.58 -19.38
C GLN A 733 -26.38 -19.84 -17.93
N ARG A 734 -25.08 -20.05 -17.65
CA ARG A 734 -24.56 -20.16 -16.27
C ARG A 734 -24.79 -18.90 -15.45
N LYS A 735 -24.60 -17.72 -16.05
CA LYS A 735 -24.87 -16.44 -15.37
C LYS A 735 -26.36 -16.24 -15.10
N MET A 736 -27.25 -16.63 -16.04
CA MET A 736 -28.70 -16.58 -15.80
C MET A 736 -29.12 -17.56 -14.70
N ALA A 737 -28.60 -18.78 -14.68
CA ALA A 737 -28.88 -19.76 -13.63
C ALA A 737 -28.37 -19.31 -12.25
N LEU A 738 -27.22 -18.65 -12.18
CA LEU A 738 -26.68 -18.07 -10.95
C LEU A 738 -27.54 -16.92 -10.43
N GLU A 739 -28.03 -16.05 -11.31
CA GLU A 739 -28.94 -14.96 -10.92
C GLU A 739 -30.31 -15.49 -10.49
N GLU A 740 -30.82 -16.55 -11.11
CA GLU A 740 -32.06 -17.22 -10.69
C GLU A 740 -31.91 -17.94 -9.34
N ALA A 741 -30.71 -18.46 -9.03
CA ALA A 741 -30.40 -19.00 -7.70
C ALA A 741 -30.35 -17.89 -6.64
N LYS A 742 -29.68 -16.77 -6.91
CA LYS A 742 -29.67 -15.60 -6.00
C LYS A 742 -31.07 -15.04 -5.75
N ARG A 743 -31.94 -15.06 -6.76
CA ARG A 743 -33.34 -14.67 -6.61
C ARG A 743 -34.08 -15.60 -5.66
N ARG A 744 -33.90 -16.92 -5.77
CA ARG A 744 -34.49 -17.90 -4.84
C ARG A 744 -33.96 -17.73 -3.41
N ASP A 745 -32.67 -17.48 -3.25
CA ASP A 745 -32.08 -17.23 -1.93
C ASP A 745 -32.62 -15.94 -1.30
N ALA A 746 -32.86 -14.90 -2.10
CA ALA A 746 -33.47 -13.66 -1.63
C ALA A 746 -34.95 -13.85 -1.27
N GLU A 747 -35.72 -14.63 -2.05
CA GLU A 747 -37.11 -14.98 -1.74
C GLU A 747 -37.20 -15.82 -0.45
N GLN A 748 -36.27 -16.76 -0.24
CA GLN A 748 -36.18 -17.56 1.00
C GLN A 748 -35.83 -16.68 2.22
N LEU A 749 -34.90 -15.74 2.07
CA LEU A 749 -34.54 -14.80 3.14
C LEU A 749 -35.74 -13.95 3.59
N VAL A 750 -36.60 -13.54 2.65
CA VAL A 750 -37.85 -12.81 2.96
C VAL A 750 -38.81 -13.70 3.75
N HIS A 751 -39.00 -14.94 3.31
CA HIS A 751 -39.84 -15.90 4.03
C HIS A 751 -39.33 -16.17 5.46
N ASP A 752 -38.02 -16.27 5.64
CA ASP A 752 -37.39 -16.47 6.95
C ASP A 752 -37.50 -15.21 7.85
N MET A 753 -37.48 -14.02 7.25
CA MET A 753 -37.74 -12.76 7.94
C MET A 753 -39.21 -12.63 8.37
N GLU A 754 -40.16 -12.99 7.51
CA GLU A 754 -41.60 -13.01 7.82
C GLU A 754 -41.92 -14.02 8.93
N ALA A 755 -41.29 -15.19 8.91
CA ALA A 755 -41.41 -16.19 9.97
C ALA A 755 -40.84 -15.70 11.31
N SER A 756 -39.71 -14.99 11.27
CA SER A 756 -39.10 -14.37 12.46
C SER A 756 -39.95 -13.23 13.02
N GLU A 757 -40.58 -12.44 12.15
CA GLU A 757 -41.53 -11.37 12.51
C GLU A 757 -42.77 -11.95 13.20
N ALA A 758 -43.34 -13.05 12.69
CA ALA A 758 -44.48 -13.72 13.29
C ALA A 758 -44.17 -14.23 14.72
N ILE A 759 -42.96 -14.78 14.93
CA ILE A 759 -42.50 -15.23 16.26
C ILE A 759 -42.34 -14.04 17.22
N LEU A 760 -41.79 -12.92 16.74
CA LEU A 760 -41.64 -11.69 17.51
C LEU A 760 -42.99 -11.09 17.90
N ILE A 761 -43.95 -11.05 16.97
CA ILE A 761 -45.32 -10.58 17.23
C ILE A 761 -46.02 -11.45 18.27
N GLU A 762 -45.91 -12.78 18.18
CA GLU A 762 -46.51 -13.69 19.17
C GLU A 762 -45.84 -13.57 20.55
N ARG A 763 -44.50 -13.40 20.62
CA ARG A 763 -43.82 -13.08 21.89
C ARG A 763 -44.28 -11.76 22.48
N LEU A 764 -44.50 -10.75 21.65
CA LEU A 764 -45.00 -9.45 22.10
C LEU A 764 -46.44 -9.55 22.61
N ARG A 765 -47.29 -10.33 21.93
CA ARG A 765 -48.68 -10.62 22.35
C ARG A 765 -48.72 -11.27 23.72
N ARG A 766 -47.91 -12.30 23.95
CA ARG A 766 -47.77 -12.96 25.26
C ARG A 766 -47.26 -12.02 26.35
N THR A 767 -46.37 -11.10 26.00
CA THR A 767 -45.84 -10.09 26.94
C THR A 767 -46.91 -9.05 27.30
N GLN A 768 -47.72 -8.64 26.33
CA GLN A 768 -48.88 -7.75 26.56
C GLN A 768 -49.97 -8.42 27.41
N GLU A 769 -50.26 -9.70 27.17
CA GLU A 769 -51.20 -10.48 27.99
C GLU A 769 -50.68 -10.61 29.44
N ALA A 770 -49.38 -10.88 29.63
CA ALA A 770 -48.76 -10.93 30.95
C ALA A 770 -48.73 -9.57 31.66
N GLN A 771 -48.48 -8.47 30.93
CA GLN A 771 -48.58 -7.11 31.48
C GLN A 771 -50.01 -6.77 31.88
N LYS A 772 -51.01 -7.15 31.09
CA LYS A 772 -52.43 -6.93 31.41
C LYS A 772 -52.81 -7.65 32.69
N LEU A 773 -52.41 -8.91 32.84
CA LEU A 773 -52.61 -9.69 34.07
C LEU A 773 -51.94 -9.01 35.28
N ALA A 774 -50.71 -8.52 35.12
CA ALA A 774 -49.99 -7.81 36.16
C ALA A 774 -50.65 -6.47 36.55
N TYR A 775 -51.29 -5.76 35.61
CA TYR A 775 -52.08 -4.56 35.90
C TYR A 775 -53.37 -4.91 36.66
N GLU A 776 -54.06 -6.00 36.30
CA GLU A 776 -55.26 -6.49 37.00
C GLU A 776 -54.93 -6.92 38.44
N GLU A 777 -53.82 -7.65 38.64
CA GLU A 777 -53.31 -8.03 39.96
C GLU A 777 -52.87 -6.81 40.79
N LEU A 778 -52.26 -5.80 40.15
CA LEU A 778 -51.91 -4.53 40.79
C LEU A 778 -53.16 -3.77 41.27
N GLU A 779 -54.22 -3.72 40.47
CA GLU A 779 -55.49 -3.08 40.86
C GLU A 779 -56.19 -3.83 42.00
N GLN A 780 -56.19 -5.16 41.98
CA GLN A 780 -56.68 -5.98 43.09
C GLN A 780 -55.86 -5.73 44.37
N ALA A 781 -54.53 -5.71 44.30
CA ALA A 781 -53.67 -5.42 45.45
C ALA A 781 -53.90 -3.99 46.01
N LEU A 782 -54.07 -2.99 45.15
CA LEU A 782 -54.40 -1.62 45.55
C LEU A 782 -55.77 -1.52 46.24
N SER A 783 -56.77 -2.28 45.77
CA SER A 783 -58.08 -2.36 46.41
C SER A 783 -58.03 -2.97 47.83
N ALA A 784 -57.07 -3.86 48.08
CA ALA A 784 -56.86 -4.50 49.39
C ALA A 784 -56.03 -3.64 50.37
N ILE A 785 -55.24 -2.68 49.87
CA ILE A 785 -54.46 -1.73 50.67
C ILE A 785 -55.36 -0.59 51.20
N SER A 786 -56.37 -0.17 50.43
CA SER A 786 -57.30 0.93 50.76
C SER A 786 -58.02 0.81 52.13
N PRO A 787 -58.53 -0.37 52.56
CA PRO A 787 -59.11 -0.53 53.91
C PRO A 787 -58.06 -0.57 55.02
N ARG A 788 -56.85 -1.06 54.72
CA ARG A 788 -55.77 -1.27 55.70
C ARG A 788 -55.11 0.05 56.10
N ASP A 789 -54.93 0.96 55.15
CA ASP A 789 -54.44 2.32 55.41
C ASP A 789 -55.52 3.23 56.03
N ALA A 790 -56.82 2.96 55.77
CA ALA A 790 -57.92 3.63 56.46
C ALA A 790 -57.94 3.28 57.96
N ALA A 791 -57.77 2.00 58.31
CA ALA A 791 -57.70 1.52 59.70
C ALA A 791 -56.46 2.06 60.47
N LEU A 792 -55.32 2.18 59.79
CA LEU A 792 -54.09 2.77 60.35
C LEU A 792 -54.19 4.30 60.55
N ARG A 793 -54.93 5.00 59.69
CA ARG A 793 -55.20 6.44 59.84
C ARG A 793 -56.26 6.76 60.90
N GLU A 794 -57.15 5.83 61.22
CA GLU A 794 -58.12 5.94 62.32
C GLU A 794 -57.45 5.77 63.70
N MET A 795 -56.48 4.84 63.83
CA MET A 795 -55.69 4.68 65.06
C MET A 795 -54.78 5.87 65.40
N GLN A 796 -54.50 6.76 64.46
CA GLN A 796 -53.64 7.94 64.66
C GLN A 796 -54.43 9.25 64.92
N ARG A 797 -55.76 9.18 65.07
CA ARG A 797 -56.63 10.33 65.34
C ARG A 797 -57.37 10.21 66.68
N GLU A 798 -56.65 10.19 67.79
CA GLU A 798 -57.18 10.65 69.09
C GLU A 798 -56.23 11.68 69.71
N PRO A 799 -56.68 12.90 70.04
CA PRO A 799 -55.86 13.91 70.71
C PRO A 799 -56.19 13.98 72.22
N PHE A 800 -55.18 14.17 73.09
CA PHE A 800 -55.10 15.35 73.98
C PHE A 800 -54.02 15.33 75.12
N TYR A 801 -53.37 16.50 75.24
CA TYR A 801 -52.89 17.28 76.41
C TYR A 801 -51.58 17.00 77.21
N SER A 802 -50.68 17.99 77.06
CA SER A 802 -49.71 18.69 77.95
C SER A 802 -49.27 18.14 79.33
N PRO A 803 -47.99 18.31 79.73
CA PRO A 803 -47.46 17.89 81.04
C PRO A 803 -47.44 19.01 82.09
N SER A 804 -47.72 18.68 83.35
CA SER A 804 -47.33 19.46 84.55
C SER A 804 -47.29 18.58 85.81
N LEU A 805 -46.25 18.80 86.62
CA LEU A 805 -46.05 18.48 88.05
C LEU A 805 -45.25 17.23 88.48
N LEU A 806 -44.24 17.56 89.30
CA LEU A 806 -43.63 16.87 90.45
C LEU A 806 -42.36 16.00 90.26
N MET A 807 -41.23 16.70 90.42
CA MET A 807 -40.08 16.49 91.32
C MET A 807 -39.40 15.10 91.52
N PRO A 808 -38.05 15.08 91.72
CA PRO A 808 -37.19 13.89 91.68
C PRO A 808 -36.87 13.36 93.11
N PRO A 809 -36.11 12.24 93.28
CA PRO A 809 -34.65 12.41 93.45
C PRO A 809 -33.73 11.22 93.01
N LYS A 810 -32.47 11.61 92.69
CA LYS A 810 -31.14 11.04 93.09
C LYS A 810 -30.96 9.50 93.07
N ALA A 811 -30.00 8.93 92.35
CA ALA A 811 -28.54 8.81 92.59
C ALA A 811 -28.15 7.44 91.97
N SER A 812 -26.95 7.05 91.53
CA SER A 812 -25.58 7.51 91.70
C SER A 812 -24.65 6.67 90.79
N SER A 813 -23.48 7.26 90.50
CA SER A 813 -22.13 6.66 90.35
C SER A 813 -21.78 5.78 89.13
N LEU A 814 -20.99 6.25 88.14
CA LEU A 814 -19.51 6.47 88.10
C LEU A 814 -18.76 5.20 87.55
N PRO A 815 -17.50 5.27 87.07
CA PRO A 815 -17.07 5.80 85.76
C PRO A 815 -16.01 4.89 85.08
N VAL A 816 -15.56 5.15 83.84
CA VAL A 816 -14.12 5.06 83.44
C VAL A 816 -13.91 5.89 82.16
N THR A 817 -12.99 6.84 82.23
CA THR A 817 -12.26 7.53 81.14
C THR A 817 -10.77 7.10 81.29
N PRO A 818 -9.76 7.48 80.46
CA PRO A 818 -9.68 8.58 79.47
C PRO A 818 -8.95 8.13 78.17
N ARG A 819 -8.58 8.93 77.15
CA ARG A 819 -7.91 10.23 77.10
C ARG A 819 -7.86 10.70 75.62
N SER A 820 -8.00 12.01 75.46
CA SER A 820 -7.88 12.88 74.27
C SER A 820 -6.39 13.09 73.84
N PRO A 821 -5.99 13.84 72.76
CA PRO A 821 -6.47 15.20 72.43
C PRO A 821 -6.69 15.60 70.95
N ARG A 822 -7.57 16.61 70.83
CA ARG A 822 -7.84 17.67 69.82
C ARG A 822 -6.56 18.38 69.26
N PRO A 823 -6.60 19.39 68.32
CA PRO A 823 -7.74 20.24 67.91
C PRO A 823 -7.87 20.70 66.43
N LEU A 824 -9.07 21.20 66.13
CA LEU A 824 -9.44 22.22 65.13
C LEU A 824 -8.95 23.63 65.53
N HIS A 825 -8.69 24.50 64.55
CA HIS A 825 -8.93 25.97 64.50
C HIS A 825 -7.94 26.64 63.50
N MET A 826 -8.20 27.70 62.72
CA MET A 826 -9.17 28.81 62.75
C MET A 826 -9.08 29.61 61.42
N TYR A 827 -10.20 30.23 60.97
CA TYR A 827 -10.35 31.55 60.28
C TYR A 827 -9.66 31.77 58.91
N SER A 828 -10.12 32.56 57.92
CA SER A 828 -11.25 33.48 57.66
C SER A 828 -11.12 33.94 56.19
N GLY A 829 -12.23 34.16 55.45
CA GLY A 829 -12.22 34.66 54.04
C GLY A 829 -11.90 36.17 53.90
N PRO A 830 -12.42 36.90 52.88
CA PRO A 830 -12.94 36.55 51.55
C PRO A 830 -12.35 37.45 50.41
N LEU A 831 -12.73 37.23 49.13
CA LEU A 831 -12.85 38.21 48.00
C LEU A 831 -13.01 37.40 46.68
N VAL A 832 -14.22 37.14 46.17
CA VAL A 832 -15.09 37.96 45.30
C VAL A 832 -14.57 38.15 43.85
N ALA A 833 -15.45 37.71 42.94
CA ALA A 833 -15.71 38.15 41.56
C ALA A 833 -14.95 37.48 40.38
N ALA A 834 -15.79 36.88 39.53
CA ALA A 834 -15.51 36.32 38.21
C ALA A 834 -15.32 37.39 37.12
N PRO A 835 -14.83 37.00 35.93
CA PRO A 835 -15.22 37.66 34.68
C PRO A 835 -15.73 36.68 33.58
N PRO A 836 -16.31 37.23 32.47
CA PRO A 836 -17.44 36.62 31.76
C PRO A 836 -17.16 36.11 30.33
N LYS A 837 -18.22 35.55 29.72
CA LYS A 837 -18.38 35.09 28.33
C LYS A 837 -18.09 36.17 27.26
N PRO A 838 -17.70 35.80 26.02
CA PRO A 838 -17.65 36.72 24.89
C PRO A 838 -18.83 36.53 23.91
N ALA A 839 -19.29 37.63 23.29
CA ALA A 839 -20.05 37.60 22.05
C ALA A 839 -19.79 38.88 21.21
N THR A 840 -19.51 38.64 19.91
CA THR A 840 -19.77 39.47 18.72
C THR A 840 -18.97 40.76 18.46
N ALA A 841 -18.14 40.78 17.39
CA ALA A 841 -18.48 41.30 16.04
C ALA A 841 -17.30 42.01 15.31
N LYS A 842 -17.10 41.60 14.04
CA LYS A 842 -16.70 42.36 12.83
C LYS A 842 -15.36 43.11 12.77
N GLY A 843 -14.57 42.78 11.74
CA GLY A 843 -13.57 43.64 11.11
C GLY A 843 -12.84 42.94 9.96
N ALA A 844 -13.00 43.43 8.73
CA ALA A 844 -12.52 42.81 7.50
C ALA A 844 -11.17 43.37 7.00
N SER A 845 -10.53 42.56 6.14
CA SER A 845 -9.56 42.90 5.07
C SER A 845 -8.21 43.53 5.44
N ARG A 846 -7.14 42.76 5.22
CA ARG A 846 -6.25 42.92 4.06
C ARG A 846 -5.53 41.62 3.74
#